data_AF-A0A3C1ENM3-F1
#
_entry.id   AF-A0A3C1ENM3-F1
#
_cell.length_a   1.000
_cell.length_b   1.000
_cell.length_c   1.000
_cell.angle_alpha   90.00
_cell.angle_beta   90.00
_cell.angle_gamma   90.00
#
_symmetry.space_group_name_H-M   'P 1'
#
loop_
_entity.id
_entity.type
_entity.pdbx_description
1 polymer ?
#
loop_
_entity_poly.entity_id
_entity_poly.type
_entity_poly.pdbx_seq_one_letter_code
_entity_poly.pdbx_strand_id
1 'polypeptide(L)'
;MINASTLRFCAALVMAAACAQAASPAVETVAEFGRPAAVAPGQWLAEAFGPEALEALRYRGYIVMQGKPGAYRLQKVYWKQLEAVSRSAKAVQEFSQALAKIKAGETLGPSGPLPFASLQTLPPGGLMSAPLHALLFALNAYHDEETVLAGAQDPAAAPQLAAAAGPDIFTTPWGREFMSRTHADALEDPTPLVKSYFATYLAGVKTDAEPTSHFIDFMRDRYQVDISSRLAADVRAGQASDELSSWLIKYLIDQRRRHNLERLRRQVVESEKRTTLLDDLQMLEAVSAVFRARPGLMAELEGAVHSAPAPAAVPLLSSAGLHLEKPTRLGQYELGDTAVLSGAYWVDGLPDGQTAPVEETTFRETPDGARDAQTQTVKRGNGGPYAFARRIVLDSSEPFVFRAVISAPEGNILSDEIQVPVGRDFELALLKLAAADNQALSCDFKNAEESYAKLEETLAEPAQVKPQYRRLLETAGKRRSVAAQDADQFAALQEAVSLAQPDSSPQRCLYDPKPTQAAIRLAQSLPAGCDRALVDLNQQRQLITRRAADQSAFSAGVALASSLRRSCRFALAAEEYAKALAVLDADPAARCGRTAEAAARAEADLAAVRGDEFWRAKCADEIHRAQAEALPAERLSILHPLLARLGALAEPSCFAKEIKQAEALAQEAGQALALEDSVAARLTPDEDASRVIAEVANERRRLLAAAERLEDKKAAEQAPVTSGAPEQGPAEALAPPPVVSQEIEKKAPAVKKTARPSSRKRARPKTKPAPKKDSE
;
A
#
# COMPACT_ATOMS: atom_id res chain seq x y z
N MET A 1 35.38 -1.18 -71.55
CA MET A 1 36.24 -0.10 -71.04
C MET A 1 36.67 -0.50 -69.64
N ILE A 2 37.91 -0.96 -69.52
CA ILE A 2 38.54 -1.48 -68.31
C ILE A 2 39.46 -0.37 -67.81
N ASN A 3 39.34 0.03 -66.54
CA ASN A 3 40.23 1.02 -65.93
C ASN A 3 41.22 0.33 -64.98
N ALA A 4 42.49 0.62 -65.21
CA ALA A 4 43.67 -0.16 -64.82
C ALA A 4 44.21 0.15 -63.42
N SER A 5 43.36 0.03 -62.39
CA SER A 5 43.76 0.24 -60.99
C SER A 5 43.64 -1.02 -60.11
N THR A 6 43.18 -2.13 -60.69
CA THR A 6 42.88 -3.40 -60.01
C THR A 6 44.00 -4.46 -60.11
N LEU A 7 45.22 -4.09 -60.54
CA LEU A 7 46.24 -5.08 -60.95
C LEU A 7 47.60 -4.99 -60.22
N ARG A 8 47.68 -4.31 -59.06
CA ARG A 8 48.93 -4.25 -58.26
C ARG A 8 48.82 -4.58 -56.76
N PHE A 9 47.70 -5.12 -56.28
CA PHE A 9 47.59 -5.56 -54.87
C PHE A 9 47.28 -7.06 -54.67
N CYS A 10 47.18 -7.84 -55.74
CA CYS A 10 46.97 -9.31 -55.68
C CYS A 10 48.26 -10.15 -55.74
N ALA A 11 49.44 -9.55 -55.53
CA ALA A 11 50.73 -10.26 -55.63
C ALA A 11 51.42 -10.55 -54.28
N ALA A 12 50.78 -10.29 -53.13
CA ALA A 12 51.39 -10.49 -51.79
C ALA A 12 50.71 -11.57 -50.94
N LEU A 13 49.74 -12.33 -51.47
CA LEU A 13 48.89 -13.23 -50.66
C LEU A 13 48.88 -14.71 -51.12
N VAL A 14 49.83 -15.13 -51.97
CA VAL A 14 49.87 -16.53 -52.49
C VAL A 14 51.26 -17.21 -52.38
N MET A 15 52.24 -16.63 -51.70
CA MET A 15 53.55 -17.30 -51.47
C MET A 15 53.94 -17.38 -49.99
N ALA A 16 53.21 -18.22 -49.23
CA ALA A 16 53.70 -18.80 -47.98
C ALA A 16 52.95 -20.09 -47.57
N ALA A 17 52.47 -20.87 -48.54
CA ALA A 17 51.82 -22.16 -48.30
C ALA A 17 52.26 -23.20 -49.34
N ALA A 18 53.56 -23.53 -49.34
CA ALA A 18 54.10 -24.75 -49.93
C ALA A 18 55.58 -24.90 -49.56
N CYS A 19 55.85 -25.57 -48.44
CA CYS A 19 57.01 -26.45 -48.24
C CYS A 19 56.90 -27.06 -46.84
N ALA A 20 56.08 -28.10 -46.75
CA ALA A 20 56.12 -29.05 -45.65
C ALA A 20 56.25 -30.44 -46.26
N GLN A 21 57.48 -30.96 -46.38
CA GLN A 21 57.75 -32.36 -46.12
C GLN A 21 59.27 -32.62 -45.99
N ALA A 22 59.60 -33.38 -44.95
CA ALA A 22 60.82 -34.16 -44.72
C ALA A 22 62.09 -33.42 -44.27
N ALA A 23 62.31 -33.38 -42.95
CA ALA A 23 63.31 -34.25 -42.30
C ALA A 23 63.24 -34.08 -40.78
N SER A 24 62.94 -35.17 -40.05
CA SER A 24 63.44 -35.34 -38.67
C SER A 24 64.96 -35.41 -38.74
N PRO A 25 65.66 -34.78 -37.79
CA PRO A 25 66.28 -35.57 -36.73
C PRO A 25 66.03 -34.95 -35.34
N ALA A 26 65.72 -35.81 -34.36
CA ALA A 26 66.62 -36.13 -33.25
C ALA A 26 66.55 -35.09 -32.11
N VAL A 27 66.13 -35.63 -30.97
CA VAL A 27 66.23 -35.06 -29.64
C VAL A 27 67.68 -34.66 -29.39
N GLU A 28 67.98 -33.37 -29.34
CA GLU A 28 69.22 -32.87 -28.78
C GLU A 28 68.99 -31.51 -28.11
N THR A 29 69.13 -31.56 -26.78
CA THR A 29 69.50 -30.49 -25.85
C THR A 29 68.73 -29.16 -25.87
N VAL A 30 68.13 -28.88 -24.71
CA VAL A 30 67.81 -27.55 -24.18
C VAL A 30 68.98 -26.61 -24.46
N ALA A 31 68.92 -25.87 -25.56
CA ALA A 31 69.77 -24.71 -25.75
C ALA A 31 69.23 -23.63 -24.81
N GLU A 32 69.95 -23.39 -23.73
CA GLU A 32 69.91 -22.14 -22.98
C GLU A 32 69.87 -20.99 -23.99
N PHE A 33 68.71 -20.35 -24.13
CA PHE A 33 68.63 -19.03 -24.73
C PHE A 33 69.38 -18.08 -23.80
N GLY A 34 70.68 -17.96 -24.04
CA GLY A 34 71.50 -16.88 -23.50
C GLY A 34 70.91 -15.54 -23.91
N ARG A 35 70.07 -14.98 -23.04
CA ARG A 35 69.74 -13.55 -23.04
C ARG A 35 70.88 -12.82 -22.31
N PRO A 36 71.25 -11.61 -22.76
CA PRO A 36 72.36 -10.86 -22.19
C PRO A 36 72.11 -10.51 -20.71
N ALA A 37 73.20 -10.22 -20.00
CA ALA A 37 73.29 -9.84 -18.59
C ALA A 37 72.03 -9.15 -18.01
N ALA A 38 71.46 -9.77 -16.96
CA ALA A 38 70.56 -9.20 -15.96
C ALA A 38 69.76 -7.96 -16.38
N VAL A 39 68.85 -8.14 -17.35
CA VAL A 39 67.82 -7.15 -17.67
C VAL A 39 67.03 -6.87 -16.39
N ALA A 40 66.99 -5.61 -15.95
CA ALA A 40 66.29 -5.24 -14.73
C ALA A 40 64.82 -5.70 -14.81
N PRO A 41 64.22 -6.27 -13.74
CA PRO A 41 62.87 -6.84 -13.77
C PRO A 41 61.79 -5.97 -14.42
N GLY A 42 61.89 -4.65 -14.30
CA GLY A 42 60.98 -3.69 -14.93
C GLY A 42 61.10 -3.59 -16.45
N GLN A 43 62.28 -3.85 -17.04
CA GLN A 43 62.48 -3.88 -18.50
C GLN A 43 61.88 -5.15 -19.12
N TRP A 44 61.98 -6.29 -18.44
CA TRP A 44 61.39 -7.56 -18.90
C TRP A 44 59.86 -7.48 -18.94
N LEU A 45 59.24 -6.90 -17.90
CA LEU A 45 57.81 -6.61 -17.88
C LEU A 45 57.40 -5.72 -19.06
N ALA A 46 58.21 -4.72 -19.40
CA ALA A 46 57.93 -3.81 -20.51
C ALA A 46 57.94 -4.50 -21.89
N GLU A 47 58.87 -5.42 -22.12
CA GLU A 47 58.93 -6.23 -23.35
C GLU A 47 57.75 -7.21 -23.45
N ALA A 48 57.33 -7.79 -22.32
CA ALA A 48 56.28 -8.82 -22.29
C ALA A 48 54.88 -8.27 -22.58
N PHE A 49 54.52 -7.14 -21.97
CA PHE A 49 53.18 -6.54 -22.08
C PHE A 49 53.10 -5.47 -23.18
N GLY A 50 54.23 -4.92 -23.62
CA GLY A 50 54.24 -3.72 -24.46
C GLY A 50 53.79 -2.47 -23.68
N PRO A 51 53.90 -1.27 -24.27
CA PRO A 51 53.72 -0.02 -23.55
C PRO A 51 52.31 0.16 -22.98
N GLU A 52 51.27 -0.22 -23.72
CA GLU A 52 49.87 -0.01 -23.32
C GLU A 52 49.42 -0.90 -22.16
N ALA A 53 49.62 -2.23 -22.27
CA ALA A 53 49.27 -3.16 -21.19
C ALA A 53 50.20 -3.02 -19.97
N LEU A 54 51.46 -2.60 -20.16
CA LEU A 54 52.36 -2.28 -19.05
C LEU A 54 51.89 -1.04 -18.28
N GLU A 55 51.50 0.02 -19.01
CA GLU A 55 50.96 1.25 -18.42
C GLU A 55 49.66 0.93 -17.67
N ALA A 56 48.79 0.08 -18.23
CA ALA A 56 47.59 -0.42 -17.57
C ALA A 56 47.89 -1.16 -16.25
N LEU A 57 48.84 -2.09 -16.27
CA LEU A 57 49.26 -2.83 -15.06
C LEU A 57 49.83 -1.91 -13.98
N ARG A 58 50.57 -0.87 -14.39
CA ARG A 58 51.13 0.14 -13.48
C ARG A 58 50.04 1.05 -12.92
N TYR A 59 49.20 1.58 -13.78
CA TYR A 59 48.07 2.45 -13.41
C TYR A 59 47.09 1.75 -12.46
N ARG A 60 46.89 0.45 -12.63
CA ARG A 60 46.00 -0.38 -11.81
C ARG A 60 46.67 -1.06 -10.62
N GLY A 61 47.93 -0.73 -10.33
CA GLY A 61 48.60 -1.18 -9.13
C GLY A 61 48.94 -2.67 -9.05
N TYR A 62 48.95 -3.41 -10.17
CA TYR A 62 49.44 -4.80 -10.19
C TYR A 62 50.96 -4.85 -10.11
N ILE A 63 51.58 -3.83 -10.68
CA ILE A 63 53.00 -3.60 -10.62
C ILE A 63 53.21 -2.18 -10.11
N VAL A 64 54.06 -2.05 -9.09
CA VAL A 64 54.58 -0.76 -8.69
C VAL A 64 55.94 -0.64 -9.34
N MET A 65 56.02 0.22 -10.35
CA MET A 65 57.25 0.52 -11.06
C MET A 65 57.59 1.99 -10.91
N GLN A 66 58.86 2.27 -10.66
CA GLN A 66 59.39 3.62 -10.51
C GLN A 66 60.49 3.89 -11.52
N GLY A 67 60.70 5.16 -11.86
CA GLY A 67 61.68 5.57 -12.87
C GLY A 67 61.09 5.72 -14.28
N LYS A 68 61.97 6.03 -15.24
CA LYS A 68 61.59 6.35 -16.62
C LYS A 68 61.52 5.09 -17.51
N PRO A 69 60.78 5.13 -18.63
CA PRO A 69 60.82 4.07 -19.64
C PRO A 69 62.26 3.70 -20.01
N GLY A 70 62.60 2.41 -19.94
CA GLY A 70 63.97 1.90 -20.16
C GLY A 70 64.85 1.83 -18.90
N ALA A 71 64.42 2.35 -17.75
CA ALA A 71 65.11 2.23 -16.46
C ALA A 71 64.12 1.96 -15.30
N TYR A 72 63.07 1.18 -15.56
CA TYR A 72 62.05 0.86 -14.57
C TYR A 72 62.62 0.01 -13.43
N ARG A 73 62.48 0.51 -12.20
CA ARG A 73 62.70 -0.26 -10.99
C ARG A 73 61.38 -0.83 -10.51
N LEU A 74 61.30 -2.16 -10.49
CA LEU A 74 60.15 -2.90 -10.01
C LEU A 74 60.20 -2.95 -8.48
N GLN A 75 59.23 -2.33 -7.81
CA GLN A 75 59.16 -2.28 -6.35
C GLN A 75 58.28 -3.39 -5.80
N LYS A 76 57.16 -3.67 -6.46
CA LYS A 76 56.22 -4.70 -6.03
C LYS A 76 55.48 -5.28 -7.23
N VAL A 77 55.27 -6.58 -7.19
CA VAL A 77 54.36 -7.29 -8.10
C VAL A 77 53.34 -8.03 -7.25
N TYR A 78 52.08 -7.87 -7.63
CA TYR A 78 50.95 -8.55 -7.03
C TYR A 78 50.67 -9.85 -7.81
N TRP A 79 51.52 -10.86 -7.60
CA TRP A 79 51.55 -12.11 -8.40
C TRP A 79 50.22 -12.85 -8.43
N LYS A 80 49.58 -13.01 -7.28
CA LYS A 80 48.28 -13.69 -7.19
C LYS A 80 47.20 -12.97 -7.99
N GLN A 81 47.21 -11.64 -8.00
CA GLN A 81 46.28 -10.82 -8.76
C GLN A 81 46.56 -10.92 -10.26
N LEU A 82 47.83 -10.91 -10.67
CA LEU A 82 48.23 -11.10 -12.07
C LEU A 82 47.83 -12.50 -12.58
N GLU A 83 48.02 -13.52 -11.74
CA GLU A 83 47.62 -14.90 -12.03
C GLU A 83 46.11 -15.00 -12.23
N ALA A 84 45.32 -14.36 -11.35
CA ALA A 84 43.86 -14.33 -11.48
C ALA A 84 43.42 -13.70 -12.80
N VAL A 85 44.04 -12.58 -13.22
CA VAL A 85 43.76 -11.94 -14.52
C VAL A 85 44.10 -12.85 -15.69
N SER A 86 45.23 -13.58 -15.62
CA SER A 86 45.61 -14.51 -16.68
C SER A 86 44.62 -15.66 -16.85
N ARG A 87 44.12 -16.23 -15.74
CA ARG A 87 43.09 -17.28 -15.73
C ARG A 87 41.76 -16.79 -16.29
N SER A 88 41.43 -15.52 -16.09
CA SER A 88 40.17 -14.90 -16.54
C SER A 88 40.26 -14.19 -17.90
N ALA A 89 41.37 -14.31 -18.63
CA ALA A 89 41.58 -13.60 -19.89
C ALA A 89 40.50 -13.90 -20.96
N LYS A 90 39.96 -15.12 -21.00
CA LYS A 90 38.85 -15.49 -21.90
C LYS A 90 37.53 -14.84 -21.47
N ALA A 91 37.27 -14.80 -20.16
CA ALA A 91 36.08 -14.21 -19.58
C ALA A 91 35.97 -12.69 -19.87
N VAL A 92 37.10 -11.98 -19.97
CA VAL A 92 37.12 -10.55 -20.36
C VAL A 92 36.53 -10.31 -21.75
N GLN A 93 36.78 -11.20 -22.71
CA GLN A 93 36.20 -11.07 -24.06
C GLN A 93 34.68 -11.29 -24.03
N GLU A 94 34.23 -12.29 -23.28
CA GLU A 94 32.81 -12.61 -23.15
C GLU A 94 32.05 -11.49 -22.41
N PHE A 95 32.66 -10.87 -21.41
CA PHE A 95 32.16 -9.67 -20.75
C PHE A 95 31.98 -8.49 -21.71
N SER A 96 32.99 -8.22 -22.55
CA SER A 96 32.95 -7.13 -23.53
C SER A 96 31.89 -7.37 -24.63
N GLN A 97 31.68 -8.62 -25.02
CA GLN A 97 30.59 -9.01 -25.92
C GLN A 97 29.21 -8.86 -25.28
N ALA A 98 29.06 -9.21 -24.01
CA ALA A 98 27.81 -9.02 -23.27
C ALA A 98 27.47 -7.53 -23.14
N LEU A 99 28.45 -6.67 -22.87
CA LEU A 99 28.29 -5.21 -22.89
C LEU A 99 27.74 -4.72 -24.24
N ALA A 100 28.30 -5.20 -25.35
CA ALA A 100 27.85 -4.81 -26.69
C ALA A 100 26.39 -5.23 -26.95
N LYS A 101 25.98 -6.43 -26.54
CA LYS A 101 24.60 -6.92 -26.68
C LYS A 101 23.59 -6.06 -25.92
N ILE A 102 23.83 -5.77 -24.64
CA ILE A 102 22.92 -4.92 -23.84
C ILE A 102 22.81 -3.52 -24.44
N LYS A 103 23.91 -2.96 -24.95
CA LYS A 103 23.91 -1.66 -25.65
C LYS A 103 23.03 -1.68 -26.90
N ALA A 104 23.12 -2.74 -27.70
CA ALA A 104 22.25 -2.96 -28.86
C ALA A 104 20.77 -3.21 -28.47
N GLY A 105 20.49 -3.42 -27.18
CA GLY A 105 19.16 -3.77 -26.69
C GLY A 105 18.79 -5.22 -26.87
N GLU A 106 19.80 -6.06 -27.08
CA GLU A 106 19.66 -7.50 -27.19
C GLU A 106 19.71 -8.15 -25.80
N THR A 107 19.00 -9.26 -25.67
CA THR A 107 19.00 -10.11 -24.48
C THR A 107 20.32 -10.89 -24.38
N LEU A 108 20.82 -11.13 -23.16
CA LEU A 108 22.04 -11.95 -22.98
C LEU A 108 21.75 -13.44 -23.19
N GLY A 109 20.51 -13.86 -22.95
CA GLY A 109 20.01 -15.19 -23.20
C GLY A 109 20.15 -16.10 -21.96
N PRO A 110 19.18 -16.97 -21.66
CA PRO A 110 19.02 -17.53 -20.31
C PRO A 110 19.74 -18.87 -20.04
N SER A 111 20.84 -19.21 -20.74
CA SER A 111 21.48 -20.53 -20.57
C SER A 111 22.73 -20.48 -19.68
N GLY A 112 22.53 -20.80 -18.40
CA GLY A 112 23.59 -21.12 -17.44
C GLY A 112 24.25 -19.91 -16.76
N PRO A 113 25.21 -20.17 -15.85
CA PRO A 113 26.01 -19.10 -15.25
C PRO A 113 26.77 -18.36 -16.35
N LEU A 114 26.83 -17.03 -16.22
CA LEU A 114 27.54 -16.20 -17.19
C LEU A 114 28.99 -16.69 -17.34
N PRO A 115 29.49 -16.81 -18.58
CA PRO A 115 30.80 -17.41 -18.82
C PRO A 115 31.93 -16.49 -18.32
N PHE A 116 31.59 -15.24 -18.01
CA PHE A 116 32.47 -14.25 -17.39
C PHE A 116 32.27 -14.03 -15.88
N ALA A 117 31.53 -14.90 -15.19
CA ALA A 117 31.35 -14.83 -13.74
C ALA A 117 32.69 -14.90 -12.97
N SER A 118 33.71 -15.54 -13.53
CA SER A 118 35.06 -15.58 -12.95
C SER A 118 35.71 -14.20 -12.79
N LEU A 119 35.26 -13.18 -13.55
CA LEU A 119 35.71 -11.80 -13.37
C LEU A 119 35.28 -11.18 -12.05
N GLN A 120 34.26 -11.73 -11.37
CA GLN A 120 33.84 -11.25 -10.05
C GLN A 120 34.91 -11.56 -8.99
N THR A 121 35.70 -12.60 -9.21
CA THR A 121 36.83 -12.95 -8.34
C THR A 121 38.04 -12.04 -8.57
N LEU A 122 38.01 -11.24 -9.65
CA LEU A 122 39.04 -10.26 -9.88
C LEU A 122 38.80 -9.04 -9.00
N PRO A 123 39.87 -8.42 -8.55
CA PRO A 123 39.78 -7.32 -7.63
C PRO A 123 39.22 -6.02 -8.22
N PRO A 124 38.24 -5.35 -7.59
CA PRO A 124 37.69 -4.08 -8.05
C PRO A 124 38.65 -2.89 -7.97
N GLY A 125 39.82 -3.07 -7.36
CA GLY A 125 40.94 -2.13 -7.38
C GLY A 125 41.97 -2.37 -8.46
N GLY A 126 41.86 -3.50 -9.16
CA GLY A 126 42.78 -3.89 -10.19
C GLY A 126 42.30 -3.48 -11.59
N LEU A 127 42.58 -4.34 -12.58
CA LEU A 127 42.31 -4.13 -14.00
C LEU A 127 40.81 -4.17 -14.24
N MET A 128 40.11 -4.90 -13.40
CA MET A 128 38.70 -4.68 -13.17
C MET A 128 38.56 -3.49 -12.22
N SER A 129 38.44 -2.28 -12.77
CA SER A 129 38.26 -1.06 -11.98
C SER A 129 36.90 -1.03 -11.25
N ALA A 130 36.69 -0.08 -10.33
CA ALA A 130 35.37 0.09 -9.68
C ALA A 130 34.24 0.28 -10.70
N PRO A 131 34.42 1.13 -11.73
CA PRO A 131 33.45 1.25 -12.80
C PRO A 131 33.23 -0.05 -13.59
N LEU A 132 34.29 -0.82 -13.89
CA LEU A 132 34.15 -2.11 -14.58
C LEU A 132 33.50 -3.19 -13.72
N HIS A 133 33.74 -3.19 -12.41
CA HIS A 133 33.01 -4.05 -11.48
C HIS A 133 31.56 -3.64 -11.37
N ALA A 134 31.27 -2.34 -11.25
CA ALA A 134 29.90 -1.85 -11.25
C ALA A 134 29.18 -2.26 -12.55
N LEU A 135 29.87 -2.22 -13.69
CA LEU A 135 29.38 -2.77 -14.95
C LEU A 135 29.17 -4.29 -14.89
N LEU A 136 30.16 -5.04 -14.41
CA LEU A 136 30.10 -6.49 -14.29
C LEU A 136 28.94 -6.91 -13.38
N PHE A 137 28.82 -6.31 -12.20
CA PHE A 137 27.69 -6.51 -11.30
C PHE A 137 26.38 -6.08 -11.94
N ALA A 138 26.36 -4.97 -12.69
CA ALA A 138 25.15 -4.56 -13.39
C ALA A 138 24.75 -5.55 -14.50
N LEU A 139 25.71 -6.12 -15.24
CA LEU A 139 25.46 -7.17 -16.24
C LEU A 139 25.03 -8.48 -15.60
N ASN A 140 25.66 -8.88 -14.50
CA ASN A 140 25.29 -10.09 -13.76
C ASN A 140 23.87 -9.94 -13.18
N ALA A 141 23.59 -8.81 -12.52
CA ALA A 141 22.26 -8.49 -12.04
C ALA A 141 21.25 -8.42 -13.19
N TYR A 142 21.64 -7.87 -14.34
CA TYR A 142 20.77 -7.84 -15.52
C TYR A 142 20.46 -9.27 -15.99
N HIS A 143 21.46 -10.13 -16.10
CA HIS A 143 21.30 -11.53 -16.50
C HIS A 143 20.47 -12.32 -15.51
N ASP A 144 20.68 -12.13 -14.20
CA ASP A 144 19.92 -12.79 -13.14
C ASP A 144 18.46 -12.37 -13.19
N GLU A 145 18.19 -11.06 -13.33
CA GLU A 145 16.84 -10.53 -13.47
C GLU A 145 16.17 -11.02 -14.76
N GLU A 146 16.90 -11.06 -15.88
CA GLU A 146 16.43 -11.57 -17.16
C GLU A 146 16.10 -13.08 -17.08
N THR A 147 16.95 -13.86 -16.41
CA THR A 147 16.76 -15.31 -16.22
C THR A 147 15.55 -15.60 -15.34
N VAL A 148 15.38 -14.86 -14.24
CA VAL A 148 14.21 -15.05 -13.37
C VAL A 148 12.92 -14.60 -14.06
N LEU A 149 12.96 -13.47 -14.79
CA LEU A 149 11.81 -12.99 -15.57
C LEU A 149 11.44 -13.92 -16.72
N ALA A 150 12.42 -14.57 -17.37
CA ALA A 150 12.18 -15.60 -18.38
C ALA A 150 11.41 -16.80 -17.78
N GLY A 151 11.71 -17.16 -16.53
CA GLY A 151 11.17 -18.36 -15.90
C GLY A 151 11.68 -19.64 -16.57
N ALA A 152 11.29 -20.80 -16.03
CA ALA A 152 11.65 -22.11 -16.59
C ALA A 152 10.84 -22.50 -17.85
N GLN A 153 10.00 -21.59 -18.38
CA GLN A 153 9.17 -21.83 -19.55
C GLN A 153 9.85 -21.22 -20.78
N ASP A 154 10.26 -22.13 -21.68
CA ASP A 154 10.89 -21.90 -22.98
C ASP A 154 11.74 -20.61 -23.10
N PRO A 155 13.08 -20.71 -22.95
CA PRO A 155 13.98 -19.57 -23.02
C PRO A 155 13.90 -18.76 -24.33
N ALA A 156 13.37 -19.36 -25.41
CA ALA A 156 13.13 -18.66 -26.67
C ALA A 156 11.92 -17.72 -26.64
N ALA A 157 10.97 -17.92 -25.71
CA ALA A 157 9.76 -17.11 -25.55
C ALA A 157 9.95 -15.90 -24.62
N ALA A 158 11.02 -15.85 -23.83
CA ALA A 158 11.27 -14.80 -22.84
C ALA A 158 11.28 -13.35 -23.40
N PRO A 159 11.90 -13.05 -24.56
CA PRO A 159 11.84 -11.71 -25.15
C PRO A 159 10.43 -11.32 -25.59
N GLN A 160 9.64 -12.31 -26.05
CA GLN A 160 8.26 -12.10 -26.50
C GLN A 160 7.32 -11.91 -25.31
N LEU A 161 7.51 -12.64 -24.20
CA LEU A 161 6.76 -12.47 -22.95
C LEU A 161 7.11 -11.14 -22.24
N ALA A 162 8.37 -10.70 -22.32
CA ALA A 162 8.80 -9.39 -21.83
C ALA A 162 8.22 -8.23 -22.68
N ALA A 163 8.17 -8.38 -24.01
CA ALA A 163 7.57 -7.38 -24.89
C ALA A 163 6.03 -7.36 -24.85
N ALA A 164 5.38 -8.51 -24.61
CA ALA A 164 3.93 -8.64 -24.61
C ALA A 164 3.27 -7.96 -23.40
N ALA A 165 3.86 -8.03 -22.20
CA ALA A 165 3.19 -7.56 -20.98
C ALA A 165 3.30 -6.04 -20.71
N GLY A 166 3.39 -5.23 -21.77
CA GLY A 166 3.38 -3.76 -21.70
C GLY A 166 4.61 -3.11 -21.02
N PRO A 167 4.63 -1.76 -20.91
CA PRO A 167 5.71 -1.03 -20.25
C PRO A 167 5.74 -1.28 -18.74
N ASP A 168 6.93 -1.19 -18.14
CA ASP A 168 7.14 -1.22 -16.69
C ASP A 168 6.27 -0.17 -15.98
N ILE A 169 5.54 -0.57 -14.93
CA ILE A 169 4.68 0.35 -14.14
C ILE A 169 5.46 1.59 -13.71
N PHE A 170 6.73 1.43 -13.37
CA PHE A 170 7.55 2.50 -12.80
C PHE A 170 7.96 3.56 -13.83
N THR A 171 7.69 3.31 -15.12
CA THR A 171 7.84 4.31 -16.20
C THR A 171 6.60 5.18 -16.39
N THR A 172 5.44 4.74 -15.89
CA THR A 172 4.17 5.45 -15.98
C THR A 172 4.10 6.62 -14.97
N PRO A 173 3.27 7.65 -15.21
CA PRO A 173 3.09 8.75 -14.26
C PRO A 173 2.66 8.29 -12.85
N TRP A 174 1.71 7.34 -12.78
CA TRP A 174 1.19 6.82 -11.51
C TRP A 174 2.17 5.86 -10.82
N GLY A 175 2.95 5.07 -11.57
CA GLY A 175 3.99 4.23 -10.97
C GLY A 175 5.19 5.03 -10.46
N ARG A 176 5.54 6.16 -11.10
CA ARG A 176 6.50 7.12 -10.54
C ARG A 176 6.01 7.74 -9.24
N GLU A 177 4.71 8.05 -9.17
CA GLU A 177 4.10 8.52 -7.93
C GLU A 177 4.17 7.44 -6.83
N PHE A 178 3.84 6.19 -7.17
CA PHE A 178 3.99 5.04 -6.26
C PHE A 178 5.41 4.95 -5.70
N MET A 179 6.44 4.93 -6.57
CA MET A 179 7.85 4.94 -6.15
C MET A 179 8.17 6.09 -5.21
N SER A 180 7.79 7.31 -5.59
CA SER A 180 8.12 8.50 -4.79
C SER A 180 7.53 8.46 -3.39
N ARG A 181 6.38 7.79 -3.22
CA ARG A 181 5.67 7.67 -1.94
C ARG A 181 6.16 6.52 -1.08
N THR A 182 6.55 5.41 -1.68
CA THR A 182 6.88 4.15 -0.98
C THR A 182 8.35 3.79 -0.99
N HIS A 183 9.17 4.53 -1.75
CA HIS A 183 10.57 4.18 -2.02
C HIS A 183 10.73 2.76 -2.57
N ALA A 184 9.79 2.30 -3.41
CA ALA A 184 9.78 0.96 -3.98
C ALA A 184 11.08 0.60 -4.74
N ASP A 185 11.78 1.60 -5.26
CA ASP A 185 13.08 1.47 -5.94
C ASP A 185 14.25 1.19 -4.98
N ALA A 186 14.11 1.52 -3.70
CA ALA A 186 15.08 1.24 -2.66
C ALA A 186 14.85 -0.13 -1.97
N LEU A 187 13.71 -0.78 -2.22
CA LEU A 187 13.41 -2.10 -1.67
C LEU A 187 13.86 -3.21 -2.63
N GLU A 188 14.53 -4.23 -2.08
CA GLU A 188 14.88 -5.47 -2.80
C GLU A 188 13.64 -6.37 -2.96
N ASP A 189 12.80 -6.46 -1.94
CA ASP A 189 11.54 -7.19 -1.95
C ASP A 189 10.35 -6.22 -1.81
N PRO A 190 9.50 -6.07 -2.84
CA PRO A 190 8.33 -5.19 -2.78
C PRO A 190 7.11 -5.82 -2.07
N THR A 191 7.21 -7.05 -1.54
CA THR A 191 6.11 -7.73 -0.81
C THR A 191 5.46 -6.85 0.27
N PRO A 192 6.20 -6.08 1.09
CA PRO A 192 5.59 -5.19 2.07
C PRO A 192 4.73 -4.07 1.47
N LEU A 193 4.84 -3.79 0.16
CA LEU A 193 4.08 -2.74 -0.53
C LEU A 193 2.75 -3.23 -1.13
N VAL A 194 2.47 -4.53 -1.10
CA VAL A 194 1.26 -5.12 -1.72
C VAL A 194 -0.02 -4.46 -1.21
N LYS A 195 -0.13 -4.27 0.11
CA LYS A 195 -1.28 -3.60 0.72
C LYS A 195 -1.39 -2.15 0.26
N SER A 196 -0.27 -1.42 0.23
CA SER A 196 -0.22 -0.02 -0.22
C SER A 196 -0.61 0.10 -1.69
N TYR A 197 -0.13 -0.80 -2.54
CA TYR A 197 -0.45 -0.82 -3.97
C TYR A 197 -1.94 -1.11 -4.20
N PHE A 198 -2.47 -2.17 -3.57
CA PHE A 198 -3.88 -2.51 -3.66
C PHE A 198 -4.79 -1.37 -3.20
N ALA A 199 -4.55 -0.84 -2.00
CA ALA A 199 -5.37 0.22 -1.42
C ALA A 199 -5.32 1.52 -2.25
N THR A 200 -4.14 1.88 -2.77
CA THR A 200 -3.96 3.16 -3.48
C THR A 200 -4.45 3.11 -4.92
N TYR A 201 -4.15 2.04 -5.65
CA TYR A 201 -4.31 2.01 -7.12
C TYR A 201 -5.41 1.06 -7.62
N LEU A 202 -5.81 0.06 -6.83
CA LEU A 202 -6.79 -0.94 -7.26
C LEU A 202 -8.14 -0.83 -6.54
N ALA A 203 -8.13 -0.44 -5.26
CA ALA A 203 -9.33 -0.37 -4.43
C ALA A 203 -9.72 1.06 -3.97
N GLY A 204 -8.92 2.07 -4.31
CA GLY A 204 -9.13 3.45 -3.86
C GLY A 204 -10.42 4.11 -4.39
N VAL A 205 -10.91 5.13 -3.67
CA VAL A 205 -12.12 5.92 -4.03
C VAL A 205 -12.03 6.57 -5.42
N LYS A 206 -10.80 6.78 -5.92
CA LYS A 206 -10.51 7.10 -7.31
C LYS A 206 -9.71 5.95 -7.90
N THR A 207 -10.40 4.90 -8.33
CA THR A 207 -9.78 3.88 -9.17
C THR A 207 -9.46 4.52 -10.51
N ASP A 208 -8.20 4.87 -10.72
CA ASP A 208 -7.73 5.18 -12.06
C ASP A 208 -7.84 3.88 -12.88
N ALA A 209 -8.58 3.93 -13.99
CA ALA A 209 -8.80 2.77 -14.83
C ALA A 209 -7.48 2.20 -15.39
N GLU A 210 -6.46 3.05 -15.52
CA GLU A 210 -5.14 2.70 -16.02
C GLU A 210 -4.42 1.63 -15.17
N PRO A 211 -4.11 1.83 -13.86
CA PRO A 211 -3.49 0.80 -13.02
C PRO A 211 -4.25 -0.53 -13.00
N THR A 212 -5.59 -0.46 -12.97
CA THR A 212 -6.44 -1.66 -12.96
C THR A 212 -6.33 -2.43 -14.28
N SER A 213 -6.43 -1.73 -15.42
CA SER A 213 -6.26 -2.34 -16.74
C SER A 213 -4.86 -2.93 -16.92
N HIS A 214 -3.82 -2.20 -16.50
CA HIS A 214 -2.43 -2.65 -16.60
C HIS A 214 -2.20 -3.93 -15.81
N PHE A 215 -2.69 -4.02 -14.57
CA PHE A 215 -2.57 -5.24 -13.77
C PHE A 215 -3.34 -6.42 -14.41
N ILE A 216 -4.56 -6.21 -14.89
CA ILE A 216 -5.36 -7.26 -15.55
C ILE A 216 -4.68 -7.75 -16.83
N ASP A 217 -4.25 -6.84 -17.70
CA ASP A 217 -3.62 -7.16 -18.98
C ASP A 217 -2.27 -7.84 -18.74
N PHE A 218 -1.48 -7.38 -17.77
CA PHE A 218 -0.25 -8.05 -17.38
C PHE A 218 -0.51 -9.49 -16.92
N MET A 219 -1.51 -9.73 -16.06
CA MET A 219 -1.86 -11.07 -15.61
C MET A 219 -2.33 -11.98 -16.75
N ARG A 220 -3.08 -11.43 -17.71
CA ARG A 220 -3.52 -12.14 -18.90
C ARG A 220 -2.34 -12.47 -19.82
N ASP A 221 -1.48 -11.51 -20.12
CA ASP A 221 -0.42 -11.65 -21.12
C ASP A 221 0.79 -12.43 -20.58
N ARG A 222 1.17 -12.19 -19.32
CA ARG A 222 2.34 -12.83 -18.69
C ARG A 222 2.02 -14.21 -18.11
N TYR A 223 0.86 -14.36 -17.47
CA TYR A 223 0.50 -15.55 -16.71
C TYR A 223 -0.66 -16.35 -17.32
N GLN A 224 -1.32 -15.84 -18.38
CA GLN A 224 -2.50 -16.47 -18.99
C GLN A 224 -3.64 -16.68 -17.99
N VAL A 225 -3.76 -15.78 -17.01
CA VAL A 225 -4.79 -15.81 -15.96
C VAL A 225 -5.67 -14.57 -16.07
N ASP A 226 -6.99 -14.75 -16.13
CA ASP A 226 -7.94 -13.65 -16.00
C ASP A 226 -8.32 -13.42 -14.53
N ILE A 227 -7.82 -12.33 -13.96
CA ILE A 227 -8.06 -11.94 -12.56
C ILE A 227 -9.23 -10.97 -12.39
N SER A 228 -9.92 -10.58 -13.47
CA SER A 228 -10.88 -9.47 -13.48
C SER A 228 -12.04 -9.66 -12.49
N SER A 229 -12.64 -10.86 -12.47
CA SER A 229 -13.77 -11.17 -11.58
C SER A 229 -13.34 -11.21 -10.11
N ARG A 230 -12.15 -11.74 -9.85
CA ARG A 230 -11.57 -11.82 -8.49
C ARG A 230 -11.20 -10.45 -7.96
N LEU A 231 -10.53 -9.63 -8.77
CA LEU A 231 -10.20 -8.25 -8.42
C LEU A 231 -11.48 -7.45 -8.11
N ALA A 232 -12.53 -7.56 -8.92
CA ALA A 232 -13.80 -6.89 -8.67
C ALA A 232 -14.50 -7.37 -7.39
N ALA A 233 -14.30 -8.63 -6.97
CA ALA A 233 -14.80 -9.12 -5.68
C ALA A 233 -13.99 -8.55 -4.50
N ASP A 234 -12.67 -8.55 -4.59
CA ASP A 234 -11.76 -8.09 -3.52
C ASP A 234 -11.80 -6.57 -3.35
N VAL A 235 -11.93 -5.81 -4.45
CA VAL A 235 -12.18 -4.35 -4.41
C VAL A 235 -13.49 -4.04 -3.70
N ARG A 236 -14.57 -4.79 -3.99
CA ARG A 236 -15.84 -4.66 -3.25
C ARG A 236 -15.69 -5.04 -1.77
N ALA A 237 -14.84 -6.00 -1.46
CA ALA A 237 -14.55 -6.40 -0.08
C ALA A 237 -13.61 -5.43 0.67
N GLY A 238 -12.98 -4.48 -0.04
CA GLY A 238 -12.00 -3.54 0.53
C GLY A 238 -10.71 -4.20 1.00
N GLN A 239 -10.44 -5.44 0.61
CA GLN A 239 -9.20 -6.14 0.95
C GLN A 239 -8.83 -7.17 -0.11
N ALA A 240 -7.54 -7.26 -0.42
CA ALA A 240 -7.02 -8.33 -1.24
C ALA A 240 -7.11 -9.65 -0.47
N SER A 241 -7.71 -10.67 -1.10
CA SER A 241 -7.64 -12.04 -0.64
C SER A 241 -6.22 -12.60 -0.68
N ASP A 242 -5.94 -13.72 -0.03
CA ASP A 242 -4.61 -14.36 -0.06
C ASP A 242 -4.18 -14.72 -1.49
N GLU A 243 -5.15 -15.14 -2.31
CA GLU A 243 -4.94 -15.44 -3.73
C GLU A 243 -4.56 -14.17 -4.52
N LEU A 244 -5.34 -13.10 -4.41
CA LEU A 244 -5.03 -11.84 -5.10
C LEU A 244 -3.72 -11.23 -4.58
N SER A 245 -3.47 -11.32 -3.27
CA SER A 245 -2.21 -10.90 -2.65
C SER A 245 -1.03 -11.66 -3.23
N SER A 246 -1.15 -12.98 -3.42
CA SER A 246 -0.12 -13.79 -4.07
C SER A 246 0.16 -13.36 -5.52
N TRP A 247 -0.89 -12.97 -6.26
CA TRP A 247 -0.74 -12.42 -7.61
C TRP A 247 -0.12 -11.03 -7.63
N LEU A 248 -0.51 -10.16 -6.69
CA LEU A 248 0.06 -8.83 -6.53
C LEU A 248 1.53 -8.90 -6.13
N ILE A 249 1.93 -9.86 -5.29
CA ILE A 249 3.33 -10.12 -4.96
C ILE A 249 4.11 -10.45 -6.24
N LYS A 250 3.64 -11.45 -7.00
CA LYS A 250 4.29 -11.84 -8.27
C LYS A 250 4.37 -10.68 -9.26
N TYR A 251 3.29 -9.92 -9.39
CA TYR A 251 3.23 -8.75 -10.25
C TYR A 251 4.22 -7.67 -9.81
N LEU A 252 4.21 -7.24 -8.55
CA LEU A 252 5.13 -6.21 -8.06
C LEU A 252 6.58 -6.66 -8.14
N ILE A 253 6.86 -7.94 -7.89
CA ILE A 253 8.20 -8.52 -8.11
C ILE A 253 8.55 -8.40 -9.59
N ASP A 254 7.74 -8.91 -10.52
CA ASP A 254 8.05 -8.85 -11.95
C ASP A 254 8.24 -7.41 -12.46
N GLN A 255 7.40 -6.49 -12.01
CA GLN A 255 7.53 -5.07 -12.36
C GLN A 255 8.81 -4.47 -11.77
N ARG A 256 9.17 -4.82 -10.53
CA ARG A 256 10.43 -4.41 -9.91
C ARG A 256 11.64 -4.95 -10.68
N ARG A 257 11.58 -6.20 -11.13
CA ARG A 257 12.63 -6.83 -11.94
C ARG A 257 12.75 -6.16 -13.31
N ARG A 258 11.62 -5.87 -13.97
CA ARG A 258 11.60 -5.11 -15.24
C ARG A 258 12.19 -3.72 -15.08
N HIS A 259 11.83 -3.03 -14.00
CA HIS A 259 12.44 -1.75 -13.65
C HIS A 259 13.94 -1.86 -13.41
N ASN A 260 14.38 -2.91 -12.70
CA ASN A 260 15.79 -3.20 -12.51
C ASN A 260 16.49 -3.43 -13.84
N LEU A 261 15.93 -4.24 -14.75
CA LEU A 261 16.49 -4.45 -16.08
C LEU A 261 16.65 -3.13 -16.84
N GLU A 262 15.62 -2.29 -16.87
CA GLU A 262 15.71 -0.98 -17.53
C GLU A 262 16.73 -0.06 -16.87
N ARG A 263 16.76 -0.02 -15.54
CA ARG A 263 17.72 0.77 -14.75
C ARG A 263 19.15 0.30 -14.98
N LEU A 264 19.38 -1.01 -14.96
CA LEU A 264 20.69 -1.64 -15.19
C LEU A 264 21.15 -1.43 -16.63
N ARG A 265 20.25 -1.57 -17.61
CA ARG A 265 20.54 -1.24 -19.01
C ARG A 265 20.88 0.24 -19.18
N ARG A 266 20.10 1.14 -18.58
CA ARG A 266 20.41 2.58 -18.56
C ARG A 266 21.76 2.85 -17.89
N GLN A 267 22.05 2.20 -16.77
CA GLN A 267 23.33 2.31 -16.08
C GLN A 267 24.49 1.85 -16.97
N VAL A 268 24.35 0.73 -17.69
CA VAL A 268 25.34 0.25 -18.65
C VAL A 268 25.56 1.28 -19.77
N VAL A 269 24.48 1.81 -20.37
CA VAL A 269 24.57 2.80 -21.45
C VAL A 269 25.13 4.16 -20.97
N GLU A 270 24.71 4.63 -19.79
CA GLU A 270 25.16 5.90 -19.21
C GLU A 270 26.58 5.83 -18.70
N SER A 271 27.03 4.67 -18.24
CA SER A 271 28.39 4.48 -17.75
C SER A 271 29.44 4.74 -18.84
N GLU A 272 29.12 4.51 -20.13
CA GLU A 272 29.99 4.80 -21.27
C GLU A 272 30.23 6.31 -21.48
N LYS A 273 29.31 7.17 -21.05
CA LYS A 273 29.53 8.63 -21.06
C LYS A 273 30.60 9.05 -20.06
N ARG A 274 31.04 8.15 -19.18
CA ARG A 274 32.19 8.39 -18.29
C ARG A 274 33.46 8.15 -19.09
N THR A 275 34.24 9.20 -19.26
CA THR A 275 35.49 9.20 -20.04
C THR A 275 36.45 8.09 -19.61
N THR A 276 36.49 7.73 -18.33
CA THR A 276 37.42 6.72 -17.82
C THR A 276 36.99 5.28 -18.09
N LEU A 277 35.70 4.98 -18.31
CA LEU A 277 35.24 3.58 -18.38
C LEU A 277 35.67 2.88 -19.67
N LEU A 278 35.66 3.61 -20.78
CA LEU A 278 36.15 3.11 -22.07
C LEU A 278 37.65 2.83 -21.99
N ASP A 279 38.41 3.76 -21.41
CA ASP A 279 39.84 3.59 -21.15
C ASP A 279 40.11 2.40 -20.22
N ASP A 280 39.30 2.25 -19.16
CA ASP A 280 39.39 1.14 -18.22
C ASP A 280 39.16 -0.21 -18.92
N LEU A 281 38.14 -0.30 -19.78
CA LEU A 281 37.82 -1.50 -20.54
C LEU A 281 38.93 -1.84 -21.54
N GLN A 282 39.44 -0.85 -22.26
CA GLN A 282 40.56 -1.02 -23.19
C GLN A 282 41.83 -1.50 -22.49
N MET A 283 42.13 -0.94 -21.31
CA MET A 283 43.26 -1.38 -20.48
C MET A 283 43.13 -2.86 -20.07
N LEU A 284 41.93 -3.28 -19.64
CA LEU A 284 41.66 -4.67 -19.30
C LEU A 284 41.78 -5.58 -20.53
N GLU A 285 41.18 -5.20 -21.66
CA GLU A 285 41.25 -5.95 -22.92
C GLU A 285 42.70 -6.08 -23.42
N ALA A 286 43.50 -5.01 -23.34
CA ALA A 286 44.90 -4.99 -23.74
C ALA A 286 45.74 -5.98 -22.93
N VAL A 287 45.60 -5.98 -21.59
CA VAL A 287 46.33 -6.93 -20.73
C VAL A 287 45.85 -8.37 -20.94
N SER A 288 44.53 -8.59 -21.00
CA SER A 288 43.96 -9.92 -21.20
C SER A 288 44.27 -10.51 -22.57
N ALA A 289 44.37 -9.69 -23.63
CA ALA A 289 44.77 -10.14 -24.96
C ALA A 289 46.17 -10.74 -24.96
N VAL A 290 47.12 -10.16 -24.22
CA VAL A 290 48.49 -10.68 -24.07
C VAL A 290 48.49 -12.04 -23.38
N PHE A 291 47.81 -12.17 -22.23
CA PHE A 291 47.72 -13.45 -21.51
C PHE A 291 47.03 -14.55 -22.32
N ARG A 292 46.00 -14.20 -23.09
CA ARG A 292 45.32 -15.14 -23.99
C ARG A 292 46.23 -15.60 -25.13
N ALA A 293 47.04 -14.71 -25.69
CA ALA A 293 48.00 -15.04 -26.75
C ALA A 293 49.20 -15.85 -26.22
N ARG A 294 49.55 -15.72 -24.93
CA ARG A 294 50.70 -16.39 -24.29
C ARG A 294 50.34 -17.01 -22.93
N PRO A 295 49.70 -18.19 -22.90
CA PRO A 295 49.25 -18.84 -21.64
C PRO A 295 50.37 -19.18 -20.63
N GLY A 296 51.63 -19.27 -21.07
CA GLY A 296 52.80 -19.55 -20.20
C GLY A 296 53.50 -18.32 -19.60
N LEU A 297 53.05 -17.10 -19.92
CA LEU A 297 53.76 -15.86 -19.59
C LEU A 297 53.96 -15.63 -18.09
N MET A 298 53.03 -16.07 -17.24
CA MET A 298 53.12 -15.93 -15.78
C MET A 298 54.34 -16.62 -15.18
N ALA A 299 54.62 -17.87 -15.57
CA ALA A 299 55.75 -18.63 -15.05
C ALA A 299 57.09 -18.04 -15.54
N GLU A 300 57.12 -17.53 -16.76
CA GLU A 300 58.29 -16.82 -17.31
C GLU A 300 58.58 -15.53 -16.52
N LEU A 301 57.54 -14.78 -16.15
CA LEU A 301 57.63 -13.54 -15.37
C LEU A 301 58.15 -13.76 -13.95
N GLU A 302 57.60 -14.73 -13.22
CA GLU A 302 58.01 -15.01 -11.85
C GLU A 302 59.49 -15.43 -11.78
N GLY A 303 59.94 -16.29 -12.69
CA GLY A 303 61.35 -16.69 -12.79
C GLY A 303 62.30 -15.51 -13.05
N ALA A 304 61.88 -14.56 -13.91
CA ALA A 304 62.67 -13.38 -14.23
C ALA A 304 62.79 -12.38 -13.06
N VAL A 305 61.73 -12.19 -12.27
CA VAL A 305 61.75 -11.22 -11.16
C VAL A 305 62.50 -11.75 -9.93
N HIS A 306 62.35 -13.03 -9.58
CA HIS A 306 62.99 -13.61 -8.39
C HIS A 306 64.52 -13.79 -8.53
N SER A 307 65.02 -13.80 -9.77
CA SER A 307 66.46 -13.95 -10.06
C SER A 307 67.24 -12.63 -10.07
N ALA A 308 66.59 -11.50 -9.74
CA ALA A 308 67.18 -10.17 -9.86
C ALA A 308 67.98 -9.72 -8.60
N PRO A 309 69.14 -9.07 -8.78
CA PRO A 309 69.98 -8.61 -7.66
C PRO A 309 69.36 -7.44 -6.89
N ALA A 310 69.59 -7.39 -5.57
CA ALA A 310 69.11 -6.33 -4.68
C ALA A 310 69.82 -4.98 -4.94
N PRO A 311 69.11 -3.84 -4.81
CA PRO A 311 69.67 -2.52 -5.07
C PRO A 311 70.53 -1.98 -3.90
N ALA A 312 71.56 -1.19 -4.23
CA ALA A 312 72.43 -0.49 -3.26
C ALA A 312 71.75 0.73 -2.61
N ALA A 313 72.15 1.11 -1.39
CA ALA A 313 71.42 2.02 -0.49
C ALA A 313 71.85 3.51 -0.55
N VAL A 314 70.86 4.42 -0.59
CA VAL A 314 70.84 5.85 -0.16
C VAL A 314 69.44 6.11 0.49
N PRO A 315 68.80 7.31 0.51
CA PRO A 315 68.06 7.96 1.65
C PRO A 315 67.11 7.13 2.56
N LEU A 316 67.02 7.51 3.85
CA LEU A 316 66.21 6.88 4.91
C LEU A 316 64.91 7.64 5.20
N LEU A 317 63.77 6.96 5.08
CA LEU A 317 62.42 7.47 5.35
C LEU A 317 61.87 6.90 6.67
N SER A 318 61.22 7.75 7.46
CA SER A 318 60.51 7.40 8.71
C SER A 318 59.16 8.14 8.82
N SER A 319 58.19 7.64 9.59
CA SER A 319 56.84 8.25 9.70
C SER A 319 56.26 8.21 11.11
N ALA A 320 55.24 9.04 11.32
CA ALA A 320 54.43 9.07 12.54
C ALA A 320 53.16 8.19 12.45
N GLY A 321 52.99 7.44 11.35
CA GLY A 321 51.76 6.70 11.05
C GLY A 321 50.63 7.57 10.48
N LEU A 322 49.53 6.90 10.13
CA LEU A 322 48.31 7.53 9.61
C LEU A 322 47.33 7.87 10.74
N HIS A 323 46.58 8.95 10.56
CA HIS A 323 45.56 9.43 11.48
C HIS A 323 44.22 9.59 10.74
N LEU A 324 43.16 9.01 11.29
CA LEU A 324 41.77 9.18 10.84
C LEU A 324 41.10 10.27 11.68
N GLU A 325 40.62 11.33 11.03
CA GLU A 325 39.82 12.34 11.72
C GLU A 325 38.56 11.68 12.31
N LYS A 326 38.22 12.00 13.56
CA LYS A 326 37.02 11.44 14.18
C LYS A 326 35.79 11.87 13.35
N PRO A 327 34.82 10.97 13.14
CA PRO A 327 33.57 11.35 12.49
C PRO A 327 32.86 12.44 13.30
N THR A 328 31.79 12.98 12.73
CA THR A 328 30.87 13.93 13.38
C THR A 328 30.48 13.50 14.82
N ARG A 329 29.77 14.36 15.56
CA ARG A 329 29.44 14.20 16.99
C ARG A 329 28.87 12.83 17.43
N LEU A 330 28.34 12.03 16.50
CA LEU A 330 27.76 10.70 16.71
C LEU A 330 28.79 9.54 16.70
N GLY A 331 30.07 9.82 16.46
CA GLY A 331 31.14 8.85 16.70
C GLY A 331 31.28 7.72 15.67
N GLN A 332 30.41 7.65 14.65
CA GLN A 332 30.49 6.64 13.59
C GLN A 332 30.25 7.23 12.21
N TYR A 333 31.04 6.76 11.25
CA TYR A 333 30.84 7.02 9.84
C TYR A 333 29.68 6.14 9.31
N GLU A 334 28.86 6.70 8.45
CA GLU A 334 27.80 5.99 7.76
C GLU A 334 27.85 6.25 6.25
N LEU A 335 27.06 5.48 5.50
CA LEU A 335 26.89 5.66 4.07
C LEU A 335 26.58 7.14 3.73
N GLY A 336 27.38 7.71 2.82
CA GLY A 336 27.26 9.11 2.39
C GLY A 336 28.09 10.13 3.17
N ASP A 337 28.78 9.74 4.24
CA ASP A 337 29.71 10.62 4.96
C ASP A 337 31.05 10.81 4.20
N THR A 338 31.89 11.76 4.66
CA THR A 338 33.25 11.97 4.14
C THR A 338 34.30 11.74 5.23
N ALA A 339 35.20 10.77 5.03
CA ALA A 339 36.33 10.49 5.91
C ALA A 339 37.56 11.31 5.51
N VAL A 340 38.31 11.80 6.51
CA VAL A 340 39.55 12.57 6.31
C VAL A 340 40.71 11.83 6.97
N LEU A 341 41.76 11.54 6.19
CA LEU A 341 42.96 10.83 6.63
C LEU A 341 44.18 11.72 6.46
N SER A 342 45.10 11.72 7.42
CA SER A 342 46.31 12.54 7.40
C SER A 342 47.53 11.76 7.90
N GLY A 343 48.72 12.07 7.41
CA GLY A 343 49.97 11.44 7.84
C GLY A 343 51.15 12.42 7.78
N ALA A 344 52.26 12.03 8.40
CA ALA A 344 53.50 12.80 8.40
C ALA A 344 54.74 11.91 8.34
N TYR A 345 55.78 12.35 7.61
CA TYR A 345 57.03 11.61 7.43
C TYR A 345 58.29 12.50 7.41
N TRP A 346 59.45 11.90 7.61
CA TRP A 346 60.78 12.53 7.60
C TRP A 346 61.68 11.89 6.54
N VAL A 347 62.65 12.66 6.07
CA VAL A 347 63.68 12.22 5.11
C VAL A 347 65.03 12.47 5.73
N ASP A 348 65.78 11.42 6.04
CA ASP A 348 67.09 11.47 6.67
C ASP A 348 68.20 10.97 5.73
N GLY A 349 69.43 11.42 5.98
CA GLY A 349 70.62 10.94 5.26
C GLY A 349 70.89 11.66 3.93
N LEU A 350 70.18 12.74 3.64
CA LEU A 350 70.52 13.65 2.54
C LEU A 350 71.51 14.73 3.02
N PRO A 351 72.51 15.12 2.22
CA PRO A 351 73.39 16.25 2.54
C PRO A 351 72.62 17.57 2.66
N ASP A 352 73.10 18.47 3.51
CA ASP A 352 72.48 19.78 3.73
C ASP A 352 72.31 20.57 2.41
N GLY A 353 71.11 21.11 2.20
CA GLY A 353 70.75 21.85 0.99
C GLY A 353 70.44 20.98 -0.24
N GLN A 354 70.64 19.67 -0.19
CA GLN A 354 70.17 18.76 -1.24
C GLN A 354 68.71 18.37 -1.05
N THR A 355 68.05 18.07 -2.16
CA THR A 355 66.70 17.53 -2.17
C THR A 355 66.66 16.27 -3.01
N ALA A 356 65.91 15.26 -2.55
CA ALA A 356 65.57 14.09 -3.32
C ALA A 356 64.11 14.20 -3.79
N PRO A 357 63.77 13.70 -4.99
CA PRO A 357 62.38 13.49 -5.35
C PRO A 357 61.83 12.35 -4.50
N VAL A 358 60.77 12.62 -3.75
CA VAL A 358 60.04 11.64 -2.96
C VAL A 358 58.70 11.40 -3.64
N GLU A 359 58.38 10.15 -3.91
CA GLU A 359 57.07 9.74 -4.39
C GLU A 359 56.18 9.33 -3.21
N GLU A 360 55.10 10.07 -3.01
CA GLU A 360 54.04 9.83 -2.05
C GLU A 360 52.87 9.14 -2.77
N THR A 361 52.58 7.89 -2.45
CA THR A 361 51.46 7.13 -3.04
C THR A 361 50.47 6.74 -1.96
N THR A 362 49.22 7.16 -2.06
CA THR A 362 48.15 6.78 -1.13
C THR A 362 47.05 6.01 -1.83
N PHE A 363 46.55 4.93 -1.23
CA PHE A 363 45.49 4.10 -1.80
C PHE A 363 44.66 3.41 -0.72
N ARG A 364 43.42 3.06 -1.04
CA ARG A 364 42.61 2.13 -0.24
C ARG A 364 43.08 0.70 -0.53
N GLU A 365 43.49 -0.02 0.51
CA GLU A 365 43.80 -1.43 0.38
C GLU A 365 42.53 -2.25 0.50
N THR A 366 42.40 -3.20 -0.43
CA THR A 366 41.31 -4.16 -0.47
C THR A 366 41.94 -5.56 -0.54
N PRO A 367 41.21 -6.63 -0.18
CA PRO A 367 41.65 -8.03 -0.43
C PRO A 367 42.12 -8.25 -1.88
N ASP A 368 41.66 -7.34 -2.71
CA ASP A 368 41.70 -7.27 -4.13
C ASP A 368 42.93 -6.48 -4.67
N GLY A 369 43.45 -5.50 -3.94
CA GLY A 369 44.58 -4.68 -4.41
C GLY A 369 44.46 -3.22 -3.99
N ALA A 370 45.21 -2.34 -4.65
CA ALA A 370 45.26 -0.91 -4.37
C ALA A 370 44.19 -0.14 -5.17
N ARG A 371 43.23 0.48 -4.47
CA ARG A 371 42.18 1.35 -5.04
C ARG A 371 42.51 2.82 -4.83
N ASP A 372 41.98 3.67 -5.71
CA ASP A 372 42.04 5.14 -5.53
C ASP A 372 43.48 5.64 -5.33
N ALA A 373 44.42 4.98 -6.03
CA ALA A 373 45.84 5.26 -5.92
C ALA A 373 46.15 6.67 -6.44
N GLN A 374 46.72 7.50 -5.59
CA GLN A 374 47.21 8.83 -5.94
C GLN A 374 48.69 8.89 -5.64
N THR A 375 49.50 8.99 -6.70
CA THR A 375 50.95 9.19 -6.61
C THR A 375 51.29 10.64 -6.89
N GLN A 376 52.10 11.24 -6.02
CA GLN A 376 52.64 12.57 -6.19
C GLN A 376 54.14 12.54 -5.97
N THR A 377 54.90 13.10 -6.91
CA THR A 377 56.35 13.29 -6.74
C THR A 377 56.62 14.70 -6.21
N VAL A 378 57.30 14.79 -5.08
CA VAL A 378 57.61 16.06 -4.42
C VAL A 378 59.08 16.10 -4.04
N LYS A 379 59.75 17.23 -4.24
CA LYS A 379 61.14 17.39 -3.79
C LYS A 379 61.16 17.64 -2.29
N ARG A 380 61.93 16.84 -1.56
CA ARG A 380 62.10 16.94 -0.10
C ARG A 380 63.58 17.03 0.24
N GLY A 381 63.91 17.91 1.17
CA GLY A 381 65.25 17.99 1.75
C GLY A 381 65.37 17.13 3.00
N ASN A 382 66.58 17.09 3.56
CA ASN A 382 66.85 16.46 4.86
C ASN A 382 65.95 17.06 5.96
N GLY A 383 65.31 16.25 6.79
CA GLY A 383 64.42 16.64 7.89
C GLY A 383 62.93 16.32 7.70
N GLY A 384 62.07 17.05 8.43
CA GLY A 384 60.61 16.87 8.47
C GLY A 384 59.99 17.54 9.71
N PRO A 385 58.69 17.35 10.00
CA PRO A 385 57.73 16.50 9.29
C PRO A 385 57.19 17.11 8.01
N TYR A 386 57.10 16.30 6.96
CA TYR A 386 56.31 16.57 5.77
C TYR A 386 54.93 15.92 5.92
N ALA A 387 53.87 16.74 5.90
CA ALA A 387 52.50 16.28 6.12
C ALA A 387 51.70 16.16 4.81
N PHE A 388 50.77 15.20 4.78
CA PHE A 388 49.79 15.04 3.71
C PHE A 388 48.41 14.73 4.29
N ALA A 389 47.35 15.00 3.51
CA ALA A 389 45.96 14.68 3.88
C ALA A 389 45.13 14.28 2.66
N ARG A 390 44.15 13.40 2.87
CA ARG A 390 43.24 12.85 1.87
C ARG A 390 41.80 12.85 2.39
N ARG A 391 40.84 13.12 1.49
CA ARG A 391 39.39 13.08 1.76
C ARG A 391 38.73 12.01 0.90
N ILE A 392 37.89 11.18 1.50
CA ILE A 392 37.24 10.03 0.84
C ILE A 392 35.75 10.05 1.18
N VAL A 393 34.88 9.98 0.17
CA VAL A 393 33.42 9.83 0.37
C VAL A 393 33.10 8.35 0.56
N LEU A 394 32.25 8.04 1.54
CA LEU A 394 31.90 6.67 1.90
C LEU A 394 30.74 6.16 1.07
N ASP A 395 31.03 5.14 0.27
CA ASP A 395 30.14 4.53 -0.72
C ASP A 395 29.63 3.13 -0.33
N SER A 396 30.06 2.63 0.83
CA SER A 396 29.70 1.32 1.38
C SER A 396 29.46 1.43 2.89
N SER A 397 28.58 0.56 3.41
CA SER A 397 28.32 0.40 4.85
C SER A 397 29.29 -0.58 5.54
N GLU A 398 30.39 -0.94 4.89
CA GLU A 398 31.42 -1.89 5.39
C GLU A 398 32.75 -1.20 5.73
N PRO A 399 33.52 -1.71 6.71
CA PRO A 399 34.83 -1.17 7.05
C PRO A 399 35.89 -1.46 5.98
N PHE A 400 36.89 -0.58 5.83
CA PHE A 400 38.00 -0.75 4.86
C PHE A 400 39.36 -0.28 5.39
N VAL A 401 40.47 -0.67 4.71
CA VAL A 401 41.85 -0.30 5.07
C VAL A 401 42.38 0.76 4.09
N PHE A 402 43.07 1.77 4.60
CA PHE A 402 43.75 2.78 3.80
C PHE A 402 45.27 2.71 4.04
N ARG A 403 46.08 2.78 2.99
CA ARG A 403 47.53 2.66 3.02
C ARG A 403 48.22 3.85 2.35
N ALA A 404 49.33 4.30 2.93
CA ALA A 404 50.23 5.29 2.36
C ALA A 404 51.63 4.68 2.19
N VAL A 405 52.20 4.81 1.00
CA VAL A 405 53.53 4.32 0.62
C VAL A 405 54.38 5.51 0.18
N ILE A 406 55.54 5.69 0.80
CA ILE A 406 56.45 6.80 0.52
C ILE A 406 57.82 6.22 0.15
N SER A 407 58.45 6.78 -0.89
CA SER A 407 59.71 6.25 -1.42
C SER A 407 60.56 7.34 -2.07
N ALA A 408 61.87 7.13 -2.14
CA ALA A 408 62.82 8.00 -2.83
C ALA A 408 63.75 7.16 -3.73
N PRO A 409 64.29 7.70 -4.84
CA PRO A 409 65.28 7.01 -5.64
C PRO A 409 66.47 6.58 -4.77
N GLU A 410 66.86 5.31 -4.93
CA GLU A 410 67.97 4.69 -4.17
C GLU A 410 67.70 4.53 -2.66
N GLY A 411 66.54 4.98 -2.16
CA GLY A 411 66.13 4.94 -0.76
C GLY A 411 65.40 3.67 -0.29
N ASN A 412 65.10 3.62 1.02
CA ASN A 412 64.13 2.66 1.57
C ASN A 412 62.68 3.07 1.24
N ILE A 413 61.74 2.16 1.49
CA ILE A 413 60.30 2.38 1.27
C ILE A 413 59.60 2.37 2.62
N LEU A 414 58.73 3.35 2.85
CA LEU A 414 57.86 3.44 4.01
C LEU A 414 56.42 3.09 3.62
N SER A 415 55.71 2.35 4.47
CA SER A 415 54.34 1.90 4.21
C SER A 415 53.52 1.84 5.51
N ASP A 416 52.54 2.73 5.65
CA ASP A 416 51.64 2.83 6.81
C ASP A 416 50.20 2.50 6.44
N GLU A 417 49.42 1.96 7.38
CA GLU A 417 48.01 1.58 7.17
C GLU A 417 47.08 2.03 8.32
N ILE A 418 45.79 2.18 8.02
CA ILE A 418 44.73 2.46 9.00
C ILE A 418 43.37 1.88 8.58
N GLN A 419 42.59 1.40 9.53
CA GLN A 419 41.23 0.88 9.29
C GLN A 419 40.17 1.98 9.54
N VAL A 420 39.18 2.08 8.63
CA VAL A 420 38.06 3.02 8.70
C VAL A 420 36.75 2.24 8.97
N PRO A 421 36.06 2.45 10.11
CA PRO A 421 34.81 1.75 10.45
C PRO A 421 33.56 2.46 9.88
N VAL A 422 32.54 1.72 9.41
CA VAL A 422 31.25 2.26 8.88
C VAL A 422 30.03 1.51 9.47
N GLY A 423 28.89 2.20 9.71
CA GLY A 423 27.65 1.66 10.34
C GLY A 423 26.45 1.41 9.41
N ARG A 424 25.41 0.69 9.91
CA ARG A 424 24.22 0.22 9.15
C ARG A 424 22.87 0.87 9.57
N ASP A 425 22.86 1.86 10.44
CA ASP A 425 21.64 2.30 11.13
C ASP A 425 20.60 2.97 10.21
N PHE A 426 21.04 3.62 9.12
CA PHE A 426 20.13 4.33 8.20
C PHE A 426 19.22 3.37 7.42
N GLU A 427 19.74 2.21 7.01
CA GLU A 427 18.97 1.18 6.29
C GLU A 427 17.85 0.60 7.18
N LEU A 428 18.18 0.30 8.44
CA LEU A 428 17.23 -0.23 9.41
C LEU A 428 16.07 0.74 9.70
N ALA A 429 16.30 2.05 9.60
CA ALA A 429 15.27 3.05 9.78
C ALA A 429 14.21 3.05 8.66
N LEU A 430 14.61 2.76 7.41
CA LEU A 430 13.69 2.69 6.27
C LEU A 430 12.72 1.51 6.39
N LEU A 431 13.22 0.35 6.83
CA LEU A 431 12.38 -0.85 7.06
C LEU A 431 11.30 -0.62 8.13
N LYS A 432 11.64 0.12 9.20
CA LYS A 432 10.68 0.47 10.25
C LYS A 432 9.56 1.39 9.76
N LEU A 433 9.84 2.30 8.83
CA LEU A 433 8.82 3.17 8.24
C LEU A 433 7.77 2.35 7.47
N ALA A 434 8.21 1.43 6.62
CA ALA A 434 7.31 0.59 5.82
C ALA A 434 6.41 -0.31 6.69
N ALA A 435 6.93 -0.81 7.82
CA ALA A 435 6.13 -1.58 8.77
C ALA A 435 4.99 -0.74 9.39
N ALA A 436 5.23 0.53 9.71
CA ALA A 436 4.22 1.43 10.24
C ALA A 436 3.13 1.79 9.20
N ASP A 437 3.51 2.00 7.93
CA ASP A 437 2.56 2.22 6.84
C ASP A 437 1.59 1.02 6.69
N ASN A 438 2.09 -0.21 6.83
CA ASN A 438 1.28 -1.41 6.75
C ASN A 438 0.24 -1.53 7.87
N GLN A 439 0.55 -1.05 9.07
CA GLN A 439 -0.40 -1.00 10.19
C GLN A 439 -1.53 0.00 9.89
N ALA A 440 -1.19 1.20 9.40
CA ALA A 440 -2.19 2.22 9.05
C ALA A 440 -3.15 1.72 7.97
N LEU A 441 -2.62 1.08 6.92
CA LEU A 441 -3.43 0.50 5.83
C LEU A 441 -4.25 -0.72 6.25
N SER A 442 -3.95 -1.33 7.40
CA SER A 442 -4.74 -2.41 7.99
C SER A 442 -5.81 -1.90 8.96
N CYS A 443 -6.07 -0.58 8.97
CA CYS A 443 -6.99 0.11 9.88
C CYS A 443 -6.59 0.06 11.35
N ASP A 444 -5.33 -0.27 11.63
CA ASP A 444 -4.75 -0.28 12.98
C ASP A 444 -4.01 1.04 13.24
N PHE A 445 -4.79 2.13 13.20
CA PHE A 445 -4.26 3.49 13.22
C PHE A 445 -3.52 3.84 14.53
N LYS A 446 -3.95 3.27 15.67
CA LYS A 446 -3.30 3.47 16.96
C LYS A 446 -1.90 2.85 16.99
N ASN A 447 -1.76 1.59 16.57
CA ASN A 447 -0.45 0.95 16.50
C ASN A 447 0.45 1.61 15.45
N ALA A 448 -0.12 2.07 14.33
CA ALA A 448 0.63 2.83 13.34
C ALA A 448 1.16 4.15 13.90
N GLU A 449 0.33 4.92 14.62
CA GLU A 449 0.75 6.17 15.28
C GLU A 449 1.90 5.91 16.27
N GLU A 450 1.79 4.88 17.10
CA GLU A 450 2.84 4.49 18.05
C GLU A 450 4.15 4.09 17.34
N SER A 451 4.06 3.33 16.24
CA SER A 451 5.23 2.93 15.46
C SER A 451 5.93 4.13 14.82
N TYR A 452 5.18 5.11 14.29
CA TYR A 452 5.77 6.36 13.80
C TYR A 452 6.41 7.18 14.93
N ALA A 453 5.76 7.27 16.09
CA ALA A 453 6.31 7.97 17.24
C ALA A 453 7.64 7.36 17.71
N LYS A 454 7.73 6.02 17.78
CA LYS A 454 8.97 5.30 18.08
C LYS A 454 10.05 5.56 17.03
N LEU A 455 9.67 5.62 15.75
CA LEU A 455 10.61 5.95 14.68
C LEU A 455 11.13 7.39 14.83
N GLU A 456 10.26 8.38 15.04
CA GLU A 456 10.65 9.77 15.30
C GLU A 456 11.67 9.89 16.44
N GLU A 457 11.44 9.17 17.55
CA GLU A 457 12.35 9.15 18.70
C GLU A 457 13.74 8.65 18.30
N THR A 458 13.81 7.55 17.55
CA THR A 458 15.10 7.00 17.06
C THR A 458 15.80 7.92 16.05
N LEU A 459 15.06 8.75 15.31
CA LEU A 459 15.62 9.62 14.28
C LEU A 459 15.99 11.02 14.80
N ALA A 460 15.51 11.41 15.98
CA ALA A 460 15.61 12.78 16.48
C ALA A 460 17.05 13.28 16.68
N GLU A 461 17.93 12.42 17.21
CA GLU A 461 19.35 12.74 17.39
C GLU A 461 20.12 12.74 16.05
N PRO A 462 20.07 11.68 15.22
CA PRO A 462 20.82 11.66 13.96
C PRO A 462 20.37 12.74 12.96
N ALA A 463 19.09 13.13 12.94
CA ALA A 463 18.57 14.20 12.08
C ALA A 463 19.16 15.61 12.35
N GLN A 464 19.75 15.83 13.52
CA GLN A 464 20.42 17.10 13.85
C GLN A 464 21.75 17.24 13.12
N VAL A 465 22.42 16.11 12.89
CA VAL A 465 23.78 16.05 12.35
C VAL A 465 23.79 15.66 10.88
N LYS A 466 22.88 14.77 10.46
CA LYS A 466 22.89 14.13 9.14
C LYS A 466 21.63 14.50 8.32
N PRO A 467 21.77 15.11 7.13
CA PRO A 467 20.63 15.58 6.32
C PRO A 467 19.63 14.49 5.90
N GLN A 468 20.10 13.27 5.66
CA GLN A 468 19.28 12.13 5.24
C GLN A 468 18.26 11.71 6.32
N TYR A 469 18.68 11.67 7.59
CA TYR A 469 17.80 11.39 8.73
C TYR A 469 16.76 12.49 8.96
N ARG A 470 17.09 13.75 8.65
CA ARG A 470 16.14 14.88 8.75
C ARG A 470 14.95 14.71 7.81
N ARG A 471 15.17 14.31 6.56
CA ARG A 471 14.11 14.07 5.59
C ARG A 471 13.19 12.92 6.01
N LEU A 472 13.77 11.86 6.57
CA LEU A 472 13.02 10.72 7.06
C LEU A 472 12.17 11.08 8.28
N LEU A 473 12.72 11.86 9.23
CA LEU A 473 12.01 12.37 10.40
C LEU A 473 10.79 13.23 10.01
N GLU A 474 10.96 14.15 9.06
CA GLU A 474 9.84 14.97 8.55
C GLU A 474 8.71 14.13 7.93
N THR A 475 9.07 13.04 7.27
CA THR A 475 8.11 12.11 6.65
C THR A 475 7.35 11.33 7.71
N ALA A 476 8.04 10.75 8.69
CA ALA A 476 7.43 10.05 9.82
C ALA A 476 6.46 10.97 10.60
N GLY A 477 6.86 12.21 10.87
CA GLY A 477 6.02 13.23 11.52
C GLY A 477 4.69 13.49 10.84
N LYS A 478 4.70 13.62 9.50
CA LYS A 478 3.47 13.81 8.72
C LYS A 478 2.59 12.56 8.80
N ARG A 479 3.16 11.37 8.62
CA ARG A 479 2.42 10.10 8.64
C ARG A 479 1.77 9.83 10.00
N ARG A 480 2.49 10.11 11.09
CA ARG A 480 1.95 10.05 12.46
C ARG A 480 0.71 10.93 12.64
N SER A 481 0.78 12.19 12.20
CA SER A 481 -0.34 13.13 12.33
C SER A 481 -1.59 12.69 11.58
N VAL A 482 -1.42 12.06 10.41
CA VAL A 482 -2.51 11.48 9.62
C VAL A 482 -3.08 10.25 10.33
N ALA A 483 -2.23 9.33 10.80
CA ALA A 483 -2.67 8.14 11.53
C ALA A 483 -3.50 8.50 12.78
N ALA A 484 -3.10 9.52 13.54
CA ALA A 484 -3.87 10.01 14.68
C ALA A 484 -5.26 10.52 14.27
N GLN A 485 -5.35 11.32 13.19
CA GLN A 485 -6.62 11.81 12.66
C GLN A 485 -7.52 10.67 12.17
N ASP A 486 -6.94 9.67 11.50
CA ASP A 486 -7.67 8.50 11.00
C ASP A 486 -8.17 7.63 12.16
N ALA A 487 -7.42 7.52 13.26
CA ALA A 487 -7.85 6.82 14.46
C ALA A 487 -9.12 7.45 15.08
N ASP A 488 -9.15 8.78 15.19
CA ASP A 488 -10.31 9.53 15.70
C ASP A 488 -11.52 9.38 14.76
N GLN A 489 -11.32 9.49 13.44
CA GLN A 489 -12.37 9.30 12.45
C GLN A 489 -12.93 7.87 12.45
N PHE A 490 -12.07 6.86 12.61
CA PHE A 490 -12.48 5.47 12.67
C PHE A 490 -13.31 5.17 13.91
N ALA A 491 -12.92 5.70 15.08
CA ALA A 491 -13.72 5.59 16.30
C ALA A 491 -15.10 6.27 16.15
N ALA A 492 -15.14 7.48 15.56
CA ALA A 492 -16.39 8.18 15.27
C ALA A 492 -17.27 7.41 14.27
N LEU A 493 -16.68 6.72 13.30
CA LEU A 493 -17.41 5.86 12.37
C LEU A 493 -18.06 4.68 13.11
N GLN A 494 -17.36 4.01 14.02
CA GLN A 494 -17.93 2.89 14.79
C GLN A 494 -19.15 3.31 15.61
N GLU A 495 -19.10 4.49 16.22
CA GLU A 495 -20.25 5.08 16.92
C GLU A 495 -21.38 5.43 15.94
N ALA A 496 -21.05 6.08 14.81
CA ALA A 496 -22.03 6.49 13.81
C ALA A 496 -22.73 5.30 13.13
N VAL A 497 -22.03 4.18 12.89
CA VAL A 497 -22.62 2.95 12.34
C VAL A 497 -23.65 2.37 13.31
N SER A 498 -23.36 2.40 14.62
CA SER A 498 -24.28 1.94 15.66
C SER A 498 -25.55 2.81 15.69
N LEU A 499 -25.39 4.14 15.57
CA LEU A 499 -26.50 5.09 15.50
C LEU A 499 -27.28 5.04 14.16
N ALA A 500 -26.66 4.55 13.09
CA ALA A 500 -27.31 4.42 11.78
C ALA A 500 -28.28 3.24 11.71
N GLN A 501 -28.21 2.28 12.65
CA GLN A 501 -29.13 1.15 12.73
C GLN A 501 -30.58 1.62 12.95
N PRO A 502 -31.51 1.30 12.03
CA PRO A 502 -32.90 1.67 12.21
C PRO A 502 -33.48 0.96 13.43
N ASP A 503 -33.94 1.73 14.42
CA ASP A 503 -34.73 1.20 15.53
C ASP A 503 -36.15 0.93 15.01
N SER A 504 -36.43 -0.35 14.74
CA SER A 504 -37.73 -0.86 14.30
C SER A 504 -38.42 -1.65 15.42
N SER A 505 -38.44 -1.09 16.62
CA SER A 505 -39.12 -1.70 17.76
C SER A 505 -40.62 -1.33 17.79
N PRO A 506 -41.46 -2.09 18.50
CA PRO A 506 -42.87 -1.71 18.72
C PRO A 506 -43.01 -0.37 19.44
N GLN A 507 -41.99 0.05 20.18
CA GLN A 507 -42.01 1.27 21.01
C GLN A 507 -41.40 2.49 20.29
N ARG A 508 -40.47 2.28 19.35
CA ARG A 508 -39.78 3.34 18.59
C ARG A 508 -39.61 2.95 17.13
N CYS A 509 -39.95 3.88 16.25
CA CYS A 509 -39.93 3.69 14.81
C CYS A 509 -39.42 4.98 14.17
N LEU A 510 -38.09 5.07 14.03
CA LEU A 510 -37.41 6.28 13.55
C LEU A 510 -36.57 5.94 12.31
N TYR A 511 -37.12 6.26 11.14
CA TYR A 511 -36.44 6.14 9.85
C TYR A 511 -35.88 7.51 9.42
N ASP A 512 -34.87 8.02 10.14
CA ASP A 512 -34.13 9.25 9.76
C ASP A 512 -32.88 8.88 8.94
N PRO A 513 -32.71 9.39 7.71
CA PRO A 513 -31.52 9.12 6.92
C PRO A 513 -30.27 9.90 7.39
N LYS A 514 -30.40 10.92 8.26
CA LYS A 514 -29.27 11.77 8.68
C LYS A 514 -28.14 11.00 9.38
N PRO A 515 -28.39 10.10 10.35
CA PRO A 515 -27.32 9.33 10.99
C PRO A 515 -26.57 8.45 9.98
N THR A 516 -27.29 7.78 9.08
CA THR A 516 -26.69 6.97 8.02
C THR A 516 -25.87 7.81 7.04
N GLN A 517 -26.35 9.01 6.67
CA GLN A 517 -25.58 9.93 5.82
C GLN A 517 -24.30 10.44 6.50
N ALA A 518 -24.35 10.72 7.80
CA ALA A 518 -23.16 11.10 8.57
C ALA A 518 -22.13 9.95 8.62
N ALA A 519 -22.58 8.72 8.87
CA ALA A 519 -21.74 7.53 8.84
C ALA A 519 -21.10 7.29 7.45
N ILE A 520 -21.86 7.48 6.37
CA ILE A 520 -21.33 7.40 4.99
C ILE A 520 -20.22 8.42 4.75
N ARG A 521 -20.40 9.67 5.19
CA ARG A 521 -19.37 10.72 5.02
C ARG A 521 -18.10 10.41 5.80
N LEU A 522 -18.22 9.86 7.01
CA LEU A 522 -17.08 9.43 7.82
C LEU A 522 -16.36 8.23 7.20
N ALA A 523 -17.10 7.24 6.69
CA ALA A 523 -16.49 6.09 6.03
C ALA A 523 -15.78 6.50 4.72
N GLN A 524 -16.27 7.51 4.01
CA GLN A 524 -15.61 8.08 2.81
C GLN A 524 -14.32 8.86 3.10
N SER A 525 -14.11 9.34 4.34
CA SER A 525 -12.90 10.11 4.69
C SER A 525 -11.73 9.21 5.11
N LEU A 526 -12.00 7.95 5.42
CA LEU A 526 -10.99 6.97 5.79
C LEU A 526 -10.22 6.44 4.57
N PRO A 527 -8.99 5.95 4.76
CA PRO A 527 -8.24 5.31 3.68
C PRO A 527 -8.93 4.05 3.17
N ALA A 528 -8.69 3.75 1.89
CA ALA A 528 -9.27 2.61 1.20
C ALA A 528 -8.99 1.29 1.93
N GLY A 529 -10.03 0.49 2.14
CA GLY A 529 -10.01 -0.75 2.90
C GLY A 529 -10.48 -0.63 4.34
N CYS A 530 -10.55 0.60 4.88
CA CYS A 530 -11.18 0.93 6.18
C CYS A 530 -12.61 1.47 6.03
N ASP A 531 -13.07 1.60 4.79
CA ASP A 531 -14.36 2.16 4.38
C ASP A 531 -15.42 1.07 4.13
N ARG A 532 -15.19 -0.17 4.59
CA ARG A 532 -16.05 -1.34 4.32
C ARG A 532 -17.52 -1.17 4.71
N ALA A 533 -17.78 -0.38 5.75
CA ALA A 533 -19.14 -0.06 6.17
C ALA A 533 -19.95 0.68 5.09
N LEU A 534 -19.32 1.26 4.06
CA LEU A 534 -20.01 2.03 3.02
C LEU A 534 -21.06 1.24 2.25
N VAL A 535 -20.80 -0.02 1.92
CA VAL A 535 -21.76 -0.83 1.15
C VAL A 535 -23.04 -1.03 1.96
N ASP A 536 -22.89 -1.50 3.19
CA ASP A 536 -24.00 -1.76 4.10
C ASP A 536 -24.75 -0.46 4.45
N LEU A 537 -24.02 0.63 4.75
CA LEU A 537 -24.61 1.94 5.04
C LEU A 537 -25.39 2.50 3.84
N ASN A 538 -24.92 2.29 2.60
CA ASN A 538 -25.64 2.74 1.40
C ASN A 538 -26.93 1.92 1.16
N GLN A 539 -26.90 0.60 1.36
CA GLN A 539 -28.09 -0.25 1.29
C GLN A 539 -29.09 0.13 2.38
N GLN A 540 -28.60 0.33 3.60
CA GLN A 540 -29.38 0.74 4.76
C GLN A 540 -30.02 2.12 4.56
N ARG A 541 -29.30 3.08 3.95
CA ARG A 541 -29.87 4.39 3.57
C ARG A 541 -31.04 4.22 2.61
N GLN A 542 -30.91 3.37 1.59
CA GLN A 542 -32.00 3.11 0.64
C GLN A 542 -33.22 2.50 1.34
N LEU A 543 -33.00 1.51 2.22
CA LEU A 543 -34.06 0.89 3.03
C LEU A 543 -34.76 1.91 3.95
N ILE A 544 -34.00 2.70 4.70
CA ILE A 544 -34.53 3.76 5.59
C ILE A 544 -35.36 4.77 4.79
N THR A 545 -34.83 5.23 3.66
CA THR A 545 -35.52 6.21 2.80
C THR A 545 -36.83 5.65 2.24
N ARG A 546 -36.81 4.38 1.79
CA ARG A 546 -38.00 3.69 1.30
C ARG A 546 -39.05 3.55 2.40
N ARG A 547 -38.69 3.02 3.57
CA ARG A 547 -39.60 2.85 4.71
C ARG A 547 -40.20 4.17 5.18
N ALA A 548 -39.41 5.24 5.23
CA ALA A 548 -39.90 6.57 5.56
C ALA A 548 -40.94 7.08 4.53
N ALA A 549 -40.71 6.83 3.23
CA ALA A 549 -41.66 7.16 2.17
C ALA A 549 -42.96 6.33 2.29
N ASP A 550 -42.85 5.03 2.57
CA ASP A 550 -43.99 4.14 2.75
C ASP A 550 -44.88 4.56 3.94
N GLN A 551 -44.26 4.98 5.06
CA GLN A 551 -44.99 5.52 6.21
C GLN A 551 -45.71 6.84 5.91
N SER A 552 -45.07 7.72 5.14
CA SER A 552 -45.66 8.98 4.68
C SER A 552 -46.84 8.72 3.73
N ALA A 553 -46.68 7.80 2.79
CA ALA A 553 -47.73 7.39 1.86
C ALA A 553 -48.92 6.75 2.59
N PHE A 554 -48.68 5.86 3.56
CA PHE A 554 -49.72 5.30 4.41
C PHE A 554 -50.51 6.38 5.15
N SER A 555 -49.83 7.31 5.82
CA SER A 555 -50.49 8.36 6.60
C SER A 555 -51.27 9.33 5.71
N ALA A 556 -50.78 9.66 4.52
CA ALA A 556 -51.53 10.42 3.52
C ALA A 556 -52.76 9.66 3.00
N GLY A 557 -52.62 8.36 2.72
CA GLY A 557 -53.72 7.49 2.27
C GLY A 557 -54.82 7.33 3.31
N VAL A 558 -54.47 7.13 4.59
CA VAL A 558 -55.42 7.09 5.71
C VAL A 558 -56.16 8.42 5.88
N ALA A 559 -55.45 9.55 5.74
CA ALA A 559 -56.08 10.87 5.83
C ALA A 559 -57.07 11.10 4.67
N LEU A 560 -56.72 10.71 3.45
CA LEU A 560 -57.61 10.77 2.29
C LEU A 560 -58.83 9.85 2.47
N ALA A 561 -58.62 8.61 2.90
CA ALA A 561 -59.70 7.65 3.15
C ALA A 561 -60.67 8.13 4.23
N SER A 562 -60.15 8.74 5.30
CA SER A 562 -60.95 9.36 6.36
C SER A 562 -61.78 10.54 5.84
N SER A 563 -61.21 11.36 4.95
CA SER A 563 -61.94 12.46 4.29
C SER A 563 -63.04 11.94 3.37
N LEU A 564 -62.77 10.90 2.59
CA LEU A 564 -63.76 10.25 1.72
C LEU A 564 -64.90 9.63 2.52
N ARG A 565 -64.59 8.97 3.64
CA ARG A 565 -65.58 8.43 4.58
C ARG A 565 -66.51 9.53 5.10
N ARG A 566 -65.96 10.64 5.59
CA ARG A 566 -66.76 11.80 6.07
C ARG A 566 -67.60 12.45 4.97
N SER A 567 -67.15 12.38 3.72
CA SER A 567 -67.94 12.81 2.55
C SER A 567 -68.94 11.77 2.05
N CYS A 568 -69.14 10.69 2.81
CA CYS A 568 -70.06 9.60 2.50
C CYS A 568 -69.75 8.90 1.17
N ARG A 569 -68.46 8.76 0.81
CA ARG A 569 -68.01 8.01 -0.39
C ARG A 569 -67.36 6.68 0.03
N PHE A 570 -68.15 5.79 0.60
CA PHE A 570 -67.65 4.59 1.30
C PHE A 570 -66.84 3.62 0.44
N ALA A 571 -67.27 3.32 -0.80
CA ALA A 571 -66.53 2.46 -1.73
C ALA A 571 -65.09 2.94 -1.95
N LEU A 572 -64.94 4.24 -2.25
CA LEU A 572 -63.64 4.86 -2.50
C LEU A 572 -62.82 5.01 -1.21
N ALA A 573 -63.47 5.25 -0.08
CA ALA A 573 -62.79 5.25 1.21
C ALA A 573 -62.23 3.85 1.54
N ALA A 574 -62.99 2.78 1.28
CA ALA A 574 -62.55 1.40 1.48
C ALA A 574 -61.36 1.05 0.57
N GLU A 575 -61.40 1.46 -0.70
CA GLU A 575 -60.27 1.31 -1.61
C GLU A 575 -59.01 2.05 -1.10
N GLU A 576 -59.13 3.30 -0.66
CA GLU A 576 -57.99 4.08 -0.19
C GLU A 576 -57.42 3.56 1.15
N TYR A 577 -58.27 3.09 2.08
CA TYR A 577 -57.80 2.40 3.29
C TYR A 577 -57.05 1.10 2.95
N ALA A 578 -57.58 0.30 2.01
CA ALA A 578 -56.94 -0.94 1.57
C ALA A 578 -55.60 -0.67 0.86
N LYS A 579 -55.54 0.34 -0.02
CA LYS A 579 -54.28 0.77 -0.67
C LYS A 579 -53.26 1.26 0.35
N ALA A 580 -53.68 2.07 1.33
CA ALA A 580 -52.79 2.56 2.38
C ALA A 580 -52.19 1.41 3.19
N LEU A 581 -53.01 0.44 3.62
CA LEU A 581 -52.54 -0.74 4.36
C LEU A 581 -51.60 -1.62 3.52
N ALA A 582 -51.92 -1.82 2.24
CA ALA A 582 -51.08 -2.60 1.34
C ALA A 582 -49.65 -2.04 1.18
N VAL A 583 -49.47 -0.72 1.30
CA VAL A 583 -48.13 -0.09 1.28
C VAL A 583 -47.28 -0.55 2.47
N LEU A 584 -47.88 -0.71 3.65
CA LEU A 584 -47.17 -1.22 4.84
C LEU A 584 -47.01 -2.75 4.80
N ASP A 585 -47.95 -3.48 4.22
CA ASP A 585 -47.88 -4.95 4.12
C ASP A 585 -46.76 -5.41 3.17
N ALA A 586 -46.36 -4.57 2.21
CA ALA A 586 -45.23 -4.83 1.31
C ALA A 586 -43.86 -4.82 2.04
N ASP A 587 -43.76 -4.16 3.20
CA ASP A 587 -42.59 -4.20 4.08
C ASP A 587 -43.06 -4.13 5.55
N PRO A 588 -43.31 -5.29 6.21
CA PRO A 588 -43.84 -5.34 7.56
C PRO A 588 -43.00 -4.58 8.59
N ALA A 589 -41.70 -4.38 8.34
CA ALA A 589 -40.85 -3.59 9.23
C ALA A 589 -41.21 -2.09 9.21
N ALA A 590 -41.84 -1.58 8.15
CA ALA A 590 -42.39 -0.22 8.13
C ALA A 590 -43.57 -0.05 9.11
N ARG A 591 -44.22 -1.15 9.52
CA ARG A 591 -45.28 -1.20 10.53
C ARG A 591 -44.69 -1.29 11.95
N CYS A 592 -44.07 -0.21 12.42
CA CYS A 592 -43.55 -0.09 13.78
C CYS A 592 -44.05 1.16 14.52
N GLY A 593 -43.87 1.20 15.85
CA GLY A 593 -44.21 2.35 16.69
C GLY A 593 -45.63 2.88 16.47
N ARG A 594 -45.75 4.21 16.34
CA ARG A 594 -47.02 4.90 16.09
C ARG A 594 -47.70 4.50 14.77
N THR A 595 -46.93 4.09 13.77
CA THR A 595 -47.46 3.63 12.48
C THR A 595 -48.17 2.29 12.63
N ALA A 596 -47.66 1.39 13.47
CA ALA A 596 -48.33 0.11 13.75
C ALA A 596 -49.70 0.30 14.42
N GLU A 597 -49.78 1.22 15.40
CA GLU A 597 -51.05 1.59 16.03
C GLU A 597 -52.03 2.23 15.03
N ALA A 598 -51.52 3.12 14.16
CA ALA A 598 -52.33 3.75 13.13
C ALA A 598 -52.83 2.74 12.08
N ALA A 599 -52.02 1.73 11.73
CA ALA A 599 -52.41 0.63 10.85
C ALA A 599 -53.53 -0.21 11.49
N ALA A 600 -53.41 -0.56 12.77
CA ALA A 600 -54.48 -1.29 13.48
C ALA A 600 -55.79 -0.49 13.52
N ARG A 601 -55.73 0.83 13.72
CA ARG A 601 -56.90 1.72 13.61
C ARG A 601 -57.48 1.75 12.20
N ALA A 602 -56.62 1.84 11.17
CA ALA A 602 -57.04 1.82 9.77
C ALA A 602 -57.69 0.48 9.35
N GLU A 603 -57.24 -0.65 9.90
CA GLU A 603 -57.88 -1.96 9.70
C GLU A 603 -59.31 -1.99 10.28
N ALA A 604 -59.48 -1.46 11.49
CA ALA A 604 -60.81 -1.33 12.11
C ALA A 604 -61.71 -0.35 11.32
N ASP A 605 -61.16 0.77 10.86
CA ASP A 605 -61.87 1.74 10.03
C ASP A 605 -62.26 1.15 8.68
N LEU A 606 -61.40 0.37 8.03
CA LEU A 606 -61.72 -0.33 6.79
C LEU A 606 -62.90 -1.30 6.98
N ALA A 607 -62.90 -2.07 8.07
CA ALA A 607 -64.01 -2.97 8.41
C ALA A 607 -65.32 -2.19 8.63
N ALA A 608 -65.24 -1.05 9.33
CA ALA A 608 -66.39 -0.16 9.55
C ALA A 608 -66.93 0.40 8.22
N VAL A 609 -66.05 0.95 7.36
CA VAL A 609 -66.45 1.53 6.06
C VAL A 609 -67.07 0.49 5.14
N ARG A 610 -66.54 -0.74 5.08
CA ARG A 610 -67.17 -1.84 4.33
C ARG A 610 -68.54 -2.21 4.87
N GLY A 611 -68.71 -2.17 6.20
CA GLY A 611 -70.00 -2.33 6.85
C GLY A 611 -71.00 -1.23 6.46
N ASP A 612 -70.57 0.03 6.51
CA ASP A 612 -71.37 1.19 6.13
C ASP A 612 -71.76 1.14 4.64
N GLU A 613 -70.84 0.76 3.75
CA GLU A 613 -71.10 0.57 2.32
C GLU A 613 -72.16 -0.51 2.05
N PHE A 614 -72.03 -1.67 2.69
CA PHE A 614 -73.02 -2.75 2.59
C PHE A 614 -74.41 -2.28 3.02
N TRP A 615 -74.49 -1.57 4.15
CA TRP A 615 -75.76 -1.05 4.65
C TRP A 615 -76.35 0.05 3.77
N ARG A 616 -75.53 0.78 3.00
CA ARG A 616 -76.04 1.77 2.04
C ARG A 616 -76.84 1.14 0.90
N ALA A 617 -76.40 0.01 0.37
CA ALA A 617 -77.17 -0.73 -0.63
C ALA A 617 -78.40 -1.36 0.01
N LYS A 618 -78.22 -2.05 1.14
CA LYS A 618 -79.29 -2.80 1.82
C LYS A 618 -80.39 -1.92 2.39
N CYS A 619 -80.08 -0.72 2.87
CA CYS A 619 -81.05 0.19 3.46
C CYS A 619 -82.12 0.63 2.45
N ALA A 620 -81.73 0.90 1.20
CA ALA A 620 -82.69 1.25 0.16
C ALA A 620 -83.65 0.08 -0.14
N ASP A 621 -83.12 -1.14 -0.20
CA ASP A 621 -83.91 -2.35 -0.45
C ASP A 621 -84.88 -2.67 0.70
N GLU A 622 -84.45 -2.54 1.96
CA GLU A 622 -85.29 -2.78 3.14
C GLU A 622 -86.36 -1.69 3.31
N ILE A 623 -86.06 -0.41 2.98
CA ILE A 623 -87.06 0.66 2.93
C ILE A 623 -88.10 0.36 1.84
N HIS A 624 -87.68 -0.05 0.65
CA HIS A 624 -88.59 -0.41 -0.44
C HIS A 624 -89.45 -1.63 -0.08
N ARG A 625 -88.86 -2.64 0.58
CA ARG A 625 -89.58 -3.81 1.10
C ARG A 625 -90.63 -3.40 2.14
N ALA A 626 -90.28 -2.53 3.07
CA ALA A 626 -91.22 -1.99 4.04
C ALA A 626 -92.35 -1.19 3.38
N GLN A 627 -92.06 -0.42 2.32
CA GLN A 627 -93.07 0.30 1.55
C GLN A 627 -94.06 -0.64 0.83
N ALA A 628 -93.57 -1.76 0.30
CA ALA A 628 -94.39 -2.76 -0.38
C ALA A 628 -95.25 -3.60 0.57
N GLU A 629 -94.94 -3.61 1.86
CA GLU A 629 -95.68 -4.38 2.86
C GLU A 629 -97.01 -3.69 3.22
N ALA A 630 -98.13 -4.40 3.13
CA ALA A 630 -99.47 -3.83 3.31
C ALA A 630 -99.89 -3.77 4.78
N LEU A 631 -99.40 -4.70 5.61
CA LEU A 631 -99.74 -4.78 7.02
C LEU A 631 -98.84 -3.84 7.85
N PRO A 632 -99.42 -2.92 8.65
CA PRO A 632 -98.60 -1.99 9.44
C PRO A 632 -97.67 -2.69 10.45
N ALA A 633 -98.09 -3.83 11.02
CA ALA A 633 -97.27 -4.62 11.95
C ALA A 633 -96.02 -5.21 11.29
N GLU A 634 -96.16 -5.79 10.10
CA GLU A 634 -95.05 -6.37 9.33
C GLU A 634 -94.12 -5.28 8.76
N ARG A 635 -94.68 -4.12 8.40
CA ARG A 635 -93.88 -2.96 8.03
C ARG A 635 -93.00 -2.48 9.19
N LEU A 636 -93.53 -2.41 10.41
CA LEU A 636 -92.77 -2.04 11.61
C LEU A 636 -91.73 -3.10 12.00
N SER A 637 -92.00 -4.40 11.79
CA SER A 637 -91.06 -5.49 12.06
C SER A 637 -89.79 -5.40 11.19
N ILE A 638 -89.89 -4.79 10.00
CA ILE A 638 -88.76 -4.50 9.11
C ILE A 638 -88.06 -3.18 9.50
N LEU A 639 -88.83 -2.12 9.77
CA LEU A 639 -88.27 -0.76 9.98
C LEU A 639 -87.59 -0.57 11.35
N HIS A 640 -88.06 -1.19 12.42
CA HIS A 640 -87.46 -1.02 13.75
C HIS A 640 -86.02 -1.56 13.84
N PRO A 641 -85.72 -2.80 13.38
CA PRO A 641 -84.34 -3.29 13.31
C PRO A 641 -83.47 -2.43 12.39
N LEU A 642 -84.02 -1.93 11.27
CA LEU A 642 -83.30 -1.08 10.33
C LEU A 642 -82.89 0.26 10.96
N LEU A 643 -83.82 0.96 11.63
CA LEU A 643 -83.53 2.23 12.30
C LEU A 643 -82.55 2.05 13.47
N ALA A 644 -82.70 0.99 14.26
CA ALA A 644 -81.74 0.67 15.32
C ALA A 644 -80.34 0.41 14.74
N ARG A 645 -80.25 -0.24 13.58
CA ARG A 645 -78.98 -0.50 12.90
C ARG A 645 -78.36 0.77 12.32
N LEU A 646 -79.15 1.61 11.65
CA LEU A 646 -78.70 2.89 11.08
C LEU A 646 -78.21 3.86 12.17
N GLY A 647 -78.89 3.90 13.31
CA GLY A 647 -78.46 4.69 14.48
C GLY A 647 -77.18 4.19 15.14
N ALA A 648 -76.80 2.93 14.91
CA ALA A 648 -75.57 2.33 15.42
C ALA A 648 -74.38 2.36 14.43
N LEU A 649 -74.56 2.93 13.22
CA LEU A 649 -73.47 3.12 12.26
C LEU A 649 -72.53 4.24 12.72
N ALA A 650 -71.28 4.19 12.25
CA ALA A 650 -70.27 5.14 12.69
C ALA A 650 -70.49 6.57 12.16
N GLU A 651 -71.15 6.72 11.01
CA GLU A 651 -71.50 8.02 10.41
C GLU A 651 -73.00 8.09 10.07
N PRO A 652 -73.90 8.28 11.05
CA PRO A 652 -75.35 8.32 10.81
C PRO A 652 -75.77 9.46 9.87
N SER A 653 -74.98 10.55 9.85
CA SER A 653 -75.21 11.72 9.00
C SER A 653 -75.24 11.38 7.50
N CYS A 654 -74.48 10.37 7.09
CA CYS A 654 -74.42 9.90 5.70
C CYS A 654 -75.68 9.16 5.24
N PHE A 655 -76.52 8.75 6.18
CA PHE A 655 -77.79 8.06 5.94
C PHE A 655 -78.99 8.92 6.35
N ALA A 656 -78.78 10.23 6.58
CA ALA A 656 -79.82 11.10 7.14
C ALA A 656 -81.11 11.14 6.28
N LYS A 657 -81.00 10.94 4.96
CA LYS A 657 -82.17 10.89 4.07
C LYS A 657 -82.93 9.59 4.27
N GLU A 658 -82.24 8.46 4.28
CA GLU A 658 -82.78 7.12 4.45
C GLU A 658 -83.35 6.93 5.86
N ILE A 659 -82.67 7.44 6.89
CA ILE A 659 -83.15 7.49 8.28
C ILE A 659 -84.47 8.25 8.33
N LYS A 660 -84.54 9.47 7.78
CA LYS A 660 -85.79 10.26 7.74
C LYS A 660 -86.91 9.53 6.99
N GLN A 661 -86.59 8.85 5.89
CA GLN A 661 -87.58 8.09 5.13
C GLN A 661 -88.09 6.88 5.92
N ALA A 662 -87.20 6.13 6.56
CA ALA A 662 -87.55 5.00 7.41
C ALA A 662 -88.32 5.44 8.67
N GLU A 663 -87.96 6.57 9.29
CA GLU A 663 -88.66 7.18 10.41
C GLU A 663 -90.08 7.61 10.02
N ALA A 664 -90.24 8.27 8.86
CA ALA A 664 -91.55 8.68 8.35
C ALA A 664 -92.46 7.46 8.09
N LEU A 665 -91.94 6.43 7.41
CA LEU A 665 -92.69 5.20 7.16
C LEU A 665 -93.04 4.44 8.45
N ALA A 666 -92.15 4.46 9.45
CA ALA A 666 -92.41 3.85 10.75
C ALA A 666 -93.48 4.63 11.54
N GLN A 667 -93.46 5.97 11.47
CA GLN A 667 -94.50 6.82 12.06
C GLN A 667 -95.87 6.60 11.39
N GLU A 668 -95.91 6.54 10.04
CA GLU A 668 -97.14 6.25 9.28
C GLU A 668 -97.71 4.87 9.64
N ALA A 669 -96.86 3.84 9.71
CA ALA A 669 -97.27 2.50 10.10
C ALA A 669 -97.76 2.43 11.56
N GLY A 670 -97.06 3.11 12.48
CA GLY A 670 -97.46 3.20 13.88
C GLY A 670 -98.79 3.92 14.09
N GLN A 671 -99.07 4.97 13.31
CA GLN A 671 -100.36 5.67 13.33
C GLN A 671 -101.48 4.82 12.74
N ALA A 672 -101.22 4.09 11.64
CA ALA A 672 -102.19 3.17 11.04
C ALA A 672 -102.56 2.02 11.98
N LEU A 673 -101.59 1.44 12.69
CA LEU A 673 -101.83 0.39 13.69
C LEU A 673 -102.64 0.92 14.89
N ALA A 674 -102.35 2.13 15.36
CA ALA A 674 -103.12 2.79 16.42
C ALA A 674 -104.57 3.13 16.00
N LEU A 675 -104.79 3.36 14.70
CA LEU A 675 -106.13 3.56 14.11
C LEU A 675 -106.87 2.23 13.87
N GLU A 676 -106.18 1.16 13.47
CA GLU A 676 -106.75 -0.20 13.37
C GLU A 676 -107.15 -0.73 14.76
N ASP A 677 -106.34 -0.50 15.80
CA ASP A 677 -106.73 -0.77 17.19
C ASP A 677 -107.90 0.13 17.65
N SER A 678 -108.06 1.33 17.08
CA SER A 678 -109.21 2.20 17.36
C SER A 678 -110.50 1.78 16.65
N VAL A 679 -110.41 1.03 15.54
CA VAL A 679 -111.57 0.49 14.80
C VAL A 679 -111.88 -0.96 15.21
N ALA A 680 -110.90 -1.70 15.74
CA ALA A 680 -111.08 -2.99 16.40
C ALA A 680 -111.48 -2.88 17.90
N ALA A 681 -111.62 -1.66 18.44
CA ALA A 681 -112.06 -1.41 19.81
C ALA A 681 -113.59 -1.50 19.99
N ARG A 682 -114.16 -2.69 19.80
CA ARG A 682 -115.34 -3.15 20.56
C ARG A 682 -115.19 -4.65 20.82
N LEU A 683 -114.51 -4.99 21.92
CA LEU A 683 -114.85 -6.06 22.87
C LEU A 683 -113.74 -6.16 23.94
N THR A 684 -114.07 -5.70 25.15
CA THR A 684 -113.54 -6.02 26.50
C THR A 684 -112.02 -6.00 26.80
N PRO A 685 -111.63 -5.54 28.01
CA PRO A 685 -110.23 -5.41 28.40
C PRO A 685 -109.61 -6.78 28.69
N ASP A 686 -108.43 -7.03 28.14
CA ASP A 686 -107.60 -8.18 28.51
C ASP A 686 -106.23 -7.68 28.99
N GLU A 687 -105.78 -8.22 30.12
CA GLU A 687 -104.64 -7.76 30.92
C GLU A 687 -103.25 -8.04 30.31
N ASP A 688 -103.16 -8.40 29.03
CA ASP A 688 -101.94 -8.97 28.44
C ASP A 688 -101.04 -8.01 27.66
N ALA A 689 -101.44 -6.76 27.36
CA ALA A 689 -100.52 -5.80 26.73
C ALA A 689 -99.42 -5.31 27.70
N SER A 690 -99.78 -5.05 28.96
CA SER A 690 -98.82 -4.71 30.03
C SER A 690 -97.98 -5.92 30.44
N ARG A 691 -98.51 -7.15 30.31
CA ARG A 691 -97.79 -8.39 30.62
C ARG A 691 -96.79 -8.76 29.53
N VAL A 692 -97.13 -8.57 28.26
CA VAL A 692 -96.21 -8.78 27.12
C VAL A 692 -95.14 -7.68 27.06
N ILE A 693 -95.47 -6.42 27.34
CA ILE A 693 -94.45 -5.36 27.47
C ILE A 693 -93.54 -5.61 28.68
N ALA A 694 -94.06 -6.13 29.79
CA ALA A 694 -93.26 -6.52 30.96
C ALA A 694 -92.45 -7.81 30.74
N GLU A 695 -92.95 -8.79 30.00
CA GLU A 695 -92.23 -10.01 29.60
C GLU A 695 -91.14 -9.70 28.58
N VAL A 696 -91.38 -8.82 27.61
CA VAL A 696 -90.35 -8.33 26.67
C VAL A 696 -89.31 -7.45 27.38
N ALA A 697 -89.70 -6.64 28.36
CA ALA A 697 -88.77 -5.88 29.19
C ALA A 697 -87.95 -6.78 30.13
N ASN A 698 -88.54 -7.85 30.66
CA ASN A 698 -87.84 -8.86 31.46
C ASN A 698 -86.91 -9.72 30.61
N GLU A 699 -87.30 -10.12 29.40
CA GLU A 699 -86.46 -10.90 28.50
C GLU A 699 -85.33 -10.05 27.91
N ARG A 700 -85.58 -8.75 27.67
CA ARG A 700 -84.53 -7.76 27.35
C ARG A 700 -83.54 -7.57 28.50
N ARG A 701 -83.99 -7.53 29.77
CA ARG A 701 -83.09 -7.52 30.94
C ARG A 701 -82.34 -8.84 31.09
N ARG A 702 -82.98 -9.97 30.77
CA ARG A 702 -82.37 -11.31 30.84
C ARG A 702 -81.29 -11.49 29.78
N LEU A 703 -81.51 -10.97 28.57
CA LEU A 703 -80.55 -10.98 27.46
C LEU A 703 -79.42 -9.98 27.66
N LEU A 704 -79.68 -8.79 28.24
CA LEU A 704 -78.63 -7.85 28.63
C LEU A 704 -77.77 -8.41 29.78
N ALA A 705 -78.37 -9.04 30.79
CA ALA A 705 -77.63 -9.72 31.85
C ALA A 705 -76.88 -10.98 31.36
N ALA A 706 -77.38 -11.66 30.31
CA ALA A 706 -76.66 -12.76 29.66
C ALA A 706 -75.50 -12.27 28.79
N ALA A 707 -75.62 -11.10 28.15
CA ALA A 707 -74.56 -10.43 27.40
C ALA A 707 -73.46 -9.90 28.33
N GLU A 708 -73.81 -9.27 29.45
CA GLU A 708 -72.86 -8.88 30.51
C GLU A 708 -72.16 -10.09 31.11
N ARG A 709 -72.86 -11.22 31.36
CA ARG A 709 -72.21 -12.47 31.83
C ARG A 709 -71.31 -13.13 30.78
N LEU A 710 -71.51 -12.86 29.49
CA LEU A 710 -70.66 -13.34 28.39
C LEU A 710 -69.44 -12.42 28.20
N GLU A 711 -69.59 -11.12 28.44
CA GLU A 711 -68.45 -10.19 28.51
C GLU A 711 -67.63 -10.38 29.79
N ASP A 712 -68.25 -10.62 30.94
CA ASP A 712 -67.56 -10.96 32.20
C ASP A 712 -66.87 -12.34 32.12
N LYS A 713 -67.45 -13.32 31.40
CA LYS A 713 -66.77 -14.59 31.10
C LYS A 713 -65.60 -14.43 30.13
N LYS A 714 -65.73 -13.57 29.10
CA LYS A 714 -64.62 -13.26 28.18
C LYS A 714 -63.53 -12.42 28.84
N ALA A 715 -63.88 -11.55 29.79
CA ALA A 715 -62.93 -10.82 30.63
C ALA A 715 -62.27 -11.74 31.68
N ALA A 716 -62.98 -12.75 32.21
CA ALA A 716 -62.44 -13.77 33.09
C ALA A 716 -61.55 -14.81 32.37
N GLU A 717 -61.84 -15.14 31.09
CA GLU A 717 -60.98 -15.97 30.23
C GLU A 717 -59.77 -15.21 29.65
N GLN A 718 -59.74 -13.87 29.78
CA GLN A 718 -58.60 -13.01 29.42
C GLN A 718 -57.87 -12.41 30.65
N ALA A 719 -58.20 -12.84 31.86
CA ALA A 719 -57.38 -12.54 33.03
C ALA A 719 -56.03 -13.29 32.92
N PRO A 720 -54.88 -12.62 33.07
CA PRO A 720 -53.59 -13.28 33.02
C PRO A 720 -53.49 -14.36 34.10
N VAL A 721 -53.01 -15.54 33.71
CA VAL A 721 -52.59 -16.60 34.63
C VAL A 721 -51.41 -16.06 35.45
N THR A 722 -51.71 -15.53 36.64
CA THR A 722 -50.74 -15.44 37.74
C THR A 722 -50.52 -16.84 38.28
N SER A 723 -49.49 -17.51 37.76
CA SER A 723 -48.92 -18.66 38.44
C SER A 723 -48.12 -18.20 39.66
N GLY A 724 -48.67 -18.46 40.85
CA GLY A 724 -47.92 -18.98 41.99
C GLY A 724 -47.66 -18.04 43.18
N ALA A 725 -48.32 -18.32 44.30
CA ALA A 725 -47.83 -18.15 45.68
C ALA A 725 -48.75 -18.95 46.64
N PRO A 726 -48.33 -19.41 47.84
CA PRO A 726 -46.97 -19.57 48.41
C PRO A 726 -46.73 -20.91 49.18
N GLU A 727 -45.45 -21.09 49.55
CA GLU A 727 -44.91 -21.67 50.80
C GLU A 727 -45.17 -23.12 51.25
N GLN A 728 -44.06 -23.85 51.44
CA GLN A 728 -43.57 -24.26 52.77
C GLN A 728 -42.08 -24.66 52.71
N GLY A 729 -41.23 -24.01 53.54
CA GLY A 729 -39.84 -24.42 53.83
C GLY A 729 -39.76 -25.55 54.88
N PRO A 730 -38.64 -25.77 55.63
CA PRO A 730 -37.27 -25.22 55.63
C PRO A 730 -36.21 -26.32 55.31
N ALA A 731 -34.87 -26.16 55.22
CA ALA A 731 -33.86 -25.62 56.13
C ALA A 731 -32.50 -25.55 55.36
N GLU A 732 -31.74 -24.45 55.44
CA GLU A 732 -30.53 -24.27 56.27
C GLU A 732 -29.22 -24.85 55.66
N ALA A 733 -28.32 -23.98 55.17
CA ALA A 733 -27.03 -23.69 55.81
C ALA A 733 -26.04 -22.87 54.93
N LEU A 734 -25.53 -21.79 55.55
CA LEU A 734 -24.15 -21.26 55.52
C LEU A 734 -23.62 -20.31 54.41
N ALA A 735 -23.65 -19.03 54.79
CA ALA A 735 -22.52 -18.06 54.89
C ALA A 735 -22.04 -17.24 53.66
N PRO A 736 -21.97 -15.90 53.82
CA PRO A 736 -21.04 -15.01 53.13
C PRO A 736 -20.04 -14.34 54.09
N PRO A 737 -18.99 -13.68 53.57
CA PRO A 737 -18.48 -12.48 54.21
C PRO A 737 -18.38 -11.27 53.25
N PRO A 738 -18.16 -10.06 53.81
CA PRO A 738 -18.79 -8.84 53.33
C PRO A 738 -17.83 -7.83 52.66
N VAL A 739 -18.44 -6.84 51.99
CA VAL A 739 -17.84 -5.59 51.53
C VAL A 739 -17.69 -4.65 52.73
N VAL A 740 -16.47 -4.13 52.94
CA VAL A 740 -16.17 -3.08 53.93
C VAL A 740 -16.11 -1.71 53.26
N SER A 741 -16.72 -0.77 53.98
CA SER A 741 -16.93 0.63 53.71
C SER A 741 -15.68 1.47 53.44
N GLN A 742 -15.94 2.55 52.69
CA GLN A 742 -15.16 3.77 52.62
C GLN A 742 -15.10 4.48 53.98
N GLU A 743 -13.98 5.10 54.32
CA GLU A 743 -13.93 6.41 55.01
C GLU A 743 -12.54 7.07 54.82
N ILE A 744 -12.59 8.34 54.35
CA ILE A 744 -11.83 9.52 54.84
C ILE A 744 -10.29 9.51 54.61
N GLU A 745 -9.66 10.51 53.98
CA GLU A 745 -9.42 11.82 54.60
C GLU A 745 -8.89 12.89 53.63
N LYS A 746 -9.37 14.12 53.83
CA LYS A 746 -8.88 15.36 53.22
C LYS A 746 -7.49 15.74 53.75
N LYS A 747 -6.61 16.25 52.88
CA LYS A 747 -5.78 17.44 53.15
C LYS A 747 -5.12 18.01 51.89
N ALA A 748 -5.39 19.30 51.65
CA ALA A 748 -4.58 20.22 50.84
C ALA A 748 -3.25 20.52 51.59
N PRO A 749 -2.26 21.31 51.08
CA PRO A 749 -2.30 22.26 49.96
C PRO A 749 -1.03 22.37 49.08
N ALA A 750 -1.07 23.19 48.02
CA ALA A 750 -0.18 24.36 47.81
C ALA A 750 -0.07 24.75 46.32
N VAL A 751 -0.50 25.97 46.04
CA VAL A 751 -0.37 26.69 44.77
C VAL A 751 1.03 27.30 44.66
N LYS A 752 1.71 27.11 43.52
CA LYS A 752 2.80 27.99 43.08
C LYS A 752 2.50 28.53 41.68
N LYS A 753 2.41 29.87 41.61
CA LYS A 753 2.33 30.70 40.40
C LYS A 753 3.72 30.81 39.75
N THR A 754 3.79 30.69 38.43
CA THR A 754 4.68 31.43 37.51
C THR A 754 4.13 31.18 36.09
N ALA A 755 3.61 32.17 35.36
CA ALA A 755 4.26 33.30 34.69
C ALA A 755 4.11 33.10 33.17
N ARG A 756 3.12 33.81 32.62
CA ARG A 756 2.89 34.03 31.19
C ARG A 756 4.05 34.87 30.62
N PRO A 757 4.35 34.74 29.32
CA PRO A 757 4.50 35.97 28.56
C PRO A 757 3.68 35.96 27.27
N SER A 758 2.88 37.02 27.15
CA SER A 758 2.40 37.56 25.89
C SER A 758 3.53 38.31 25.17
N SER A 759 3.69 38.14 23.87
CA SER A 759 3.39 39.20 22.89
C SER A 759 3.97 38.87 21.52
N ARG A 760 3.09 38.98 20.51
CA ARG A 760 3.38 39.00 19.09
C ARG A 760 4.28 40.20 18.76
N LYS A 761 5.43 39.96 18.13
CA LYS A 761 6.07 40.92 17.23
C LYS A 761 5.85 40.46 15.78
N ARG A 762 5.09 41.26 15.03
CA ARG A 762 5.02 41.17 13.56
C ARG A 762 6.34 41.68 12.98
N ALA A 763 7.04 40.84 12.22
CA ALA A 763 8.07 41.27 11.29
C ALA A 763 7.56 41.05 9.85
N ARG A 764 7.49 42.14 9.07
CA ARG A 764 7.28 42.12 7.62
C ARG A 764 8.54 41.58 6.94
N PRO A 765 8.47 40.66 5.97
CA PRO A 765 9.52 40.49 4.98
C PRO A 765 9.33 41.48 3.84
N LYS A 766 10.43 42.14 3.48
CA LYS A 766 10.56 43.03 2.33
C LYS A 766 10.45 42.26 1.01
N THR A 767 9.88 42.97 0.04
CA THR A 767 9.78 42.71 -1.39
C THR A 767 11.10 42.30 -2.07
N LYS A 768 11.01 41.34 -3.00
CA LYS A 768 11.98 41.06 -4.08
C LYS A 768 12.22 42.30 -4.96
N PRO A 769 13.43 42.48 -5.53
CA PRO A 769 13.59 43.18 -6.79
C PRO A 769 13.51 42.20 -7.97
N ALA A 770 12.82 42.63 -9.03
CA ALA A 770 12.80 42.00 -10.33
C ALA A 770 14.10 42.32 -11.12
N PRO A 771 14.56 41.44 -12.02
CA PRO A 771 15.57 41.82 -13.01
C PRO A 771 14.92 42.57 -14.18
N LYS A 772 15.50 43.73 -14.50
CA LYS A 772 15.24 44.48 -15.74
C LYS A 772 15.83 43.72 -16.93
N LYS A 773 15.02 43.62 -17.99
CA LYS A 773 15.47 43.58 -19.39
C LYS A 773 15.88 44.99 -19.79
N ASP A 774 17.04 45.12 -20.43
CA ASP A 774 17.37 46.05 -21.52
C ASP A 774 18.36 45.24 -22.39
N SER A 775 18.08 44.91 -23.66
CA SER A 775 18.03 45.78 -24.84
C SER A 775 19.35 46.49 -25.10
N GLU A 776 20.36 45.76 -25.59
CA GLU A 776 21.25 46.06 -26.74
C GLU A 776 22.28 44.95 -26.92
#